data_AF-A0A077W897-F1
#
_entry.id   AF-A0A077W897-F1
#
_cell.length_a   1.000
_cell.length_b   1.000
_cell.length_c   1.000
_cell.angle_alpha   90.00
_cell.angle_beta   90.00
_cell.angle_gamma   90.00
#
_symmetry.space_group_name_H-M   'P 1'
#
loop_
_entity.id
_entity.type
_entity.pdbx_description
1 polymer ?
#
loop_
_entity_poly.entity_id
_entity_poly.type
_entity_poly.pdbx_seq_one_letter_code
_entity_poly.pdbx_strand_id
1 'polypeptide(L)'
;MPQSPFMPRQHVSRLPLHQQKTTLGNKTVLNKRWILRCTVICIFVFMVIRQWTSTSSMLSSYGRSRGDRDSTYLAELSVARNVKVSTPSAERIPKIVHFIHGLRGPEPTLDLIHYLAIKAAHDIVRPDTIYLHYHYMPVGEMFERVRPMVTLRQVPLVENIFGRPVSHFAHRADIVRLEALMEFGGIYFDLDLFALKPVDHLLDQEFVMGQEGVDGSSGLCNAMMMAKPNARFLQRYYATYSSFDSTQWNYHSVVLPAKLAPHFKDEITVLDYKAFFWPLWDSVGLRTLYLEKTYDFSDNLGIHIWESPSNKHLMQGVTEETMLNVDNSLYCILRPFILNGRPDPRPNACRILAHSNRHDMMLGHWSLDADAVTQHLNPMRADDDSGNDLAGLIRNSNYDADGIHTTGHDSYIFMTMPTETVMDSMSVSWWMKTETSKENGTAMVIQTDRVKLYVRTESIHEHQSSKSSRDAIGLSLATVKLENDWSWQDDSELLVHPNQYPVNQDDLYHHFMLIVDRNNTRHSMDPPLALYMDGHVIASHHAWQVPFTYNTTVRGVWFGSSEPERSNYQDPWDTRPSLDAWYRDIRIWERALSTEEVLYWASQKPKMSSPVPEPEEQQQQQQQPNLPNAKWVDEDGEVIVVQDTVDNQDDPLWNEEH
;
A
#
# COMPACT_ATOMS: atom_id res chain seq x y z
N MET A 1 -15.25 80.27 -12.39
CA MET A 1 -15.13 81.41 -11.44
C MET A 1 -16.33 81.38 -10.50
N PRO A 2 -16.26 81.95 -9.29
CA PRO A 2 -15.10 82.56 -8.60
C PRO A 2 -14.11 81.47 -8.12
N GLN A 3 -12.78 81.61 -8.06
CA GLN A 3 -11.82 82.65 -7.60
C GLN A 3 -11.39 82.48 -6.13
N SER A 4 -10.12 82.11 -5.95
CA SER A 4 -9.32 82.40 -4.75
C SER A 4 -8.67 83.79 -4.88
N PRO A 5 -8.35 84.47 -3.76
CA PRO A 5 -7.31 85.53 -3.79
C PRO A 5 -6.26 85.47 -2.64
N PHE A 6 -4.97 85.64 -3.02
CA PHE A 6 -3.80 86.25 -2.32
C PHE A 6 -3.47 85.93 -0.84
N MET A 7 -2.28 85.39 -0.47
CA MET A 7 -0.91 86.00 -0.39
C MET A 7 -0.78 87.29 0.48
N PRO A 8 0.35 87.60 1.18
CA PRO A 8 1.75 87.46 0.67
C PRO A 8 2.98 87.26 1.64
N ARG A 9 4.12 86.84 1.03
CA ARG A 9 5.57 87.21 1.28
C ARG A 9 6.28 87.06 2.65
N GLN A 10 7.48 86.44 2.63
CA GLN A 10 8.85 87.04 2.77
C GLN A 10 9.92 85.92 2.97
N HIS A 11 11.25 86.05 2.76
CA HIS A 11 12.06 86.72 1.71
C HIS A 11 13.55 86.26 1.85
N VAL A 12 14.31 86.06 0.75
CA VAL A 12 15.82 85.91 0.71
C VAL A 12 16.38 84.61 1.35
N SER A 13 17.41 83.88 0.89
CA SER A 13 18.13 83.68 -0.41
C SER A 13 18.90 82.31 -0.32
N ARG A 14 19.99 81.88 -1.02
CA ARG A 14 21.00 82.51 -1.90
C ARG A 14 21.53 81.54 -3.00
N LEU A 15 22.86 81.34 -3.13
CA LEU A 15 23.62 80.75 -4.26
C LEU A 15 25.00 80.23 -3.76
N PRO A 16 25.76 79.35 -4.47
CA PRO A 16 26.08 79.44 -5.91
C PRO A 16 26.12 78.13 -6.76
N LEU A 17 26.31 78.31 -8.09
CA LEU A 17 26.54 77.26 -9.11
C LEU A 17 27.98 77.29 -9.66
N HIS A 18 28.50 76.14 -10.08
CA HIS A 18 29.25 75.91 -11.33
C HIS A 18 29.04 74.43 -11.76
N GLN A 19 28.66 74.11 -13.01
CA GLN A 19 29.52 73.95 -14.21
C GLN A 19 30.65 72.92 -14.03
N GLN A 20 30.92 71.98 -14.96
CA GLN A 20 30.52 71.87 -16.37
C GLN A 20 30.69 70.43 -16.96
N LYS A 21 30.25 70.24 -18.22
CA LYS A 21 30.60 69.20 -19.21
C LYS A 21 29.87 67.84 -19.24
N THR A 22 29.94 67.22 -20.41
CA THR A 22 29.11 66.14 -20.95
C THR A 22 29.97 65.06 -21.63
N THR A 23 29.50 63.81 -21.62
CA THR A 23 29.92 62.77 -22.59
C THR A 23 28.86 61.68 -22.72
N LEU A 24 28.70 61.11 -23.92
CA LEU A 24 27.88 59.92 -24.18
C LEU A 24 28.60 58.64 -23.74
N GLY A 25 27.86 57.59 -23.38
CA GLY A 25 28.41 56.26 -23.10
C GLY A 25 27.35 55.17 -22.90
N ASN A 26 27.02 54.45 -23.96
CA ASN A 26 26.15 53.26 -23.88
C ASN A 26 26.85 52.12 -23.12
N LYS A 27 26.15 51.49 -22.17
CA LYS A 27 26.25 50.06 -21.82
C LYS A 27 25.15 49.64 -20.83
N THR A 28 24.08 49.05 -21.35
CA THR A 28 23.10 48.30 -20.55
C THR A 28 23.72 47.00 -20.06
N VAL A 29 24.14 46.97 -18.80
CA VAL A 29 24.69 45.76 -18.17
C VAL A 29 23.54 44.81 -17.83
N LEU A 30 23.28 43.83 -18.70
CA LEU A 30 22.34 42.75 -18.41
C LEU A 30 22.85 41.94 -17.20
N ASN A 31 22.04 41.91 -16.14
CA ASN A 31 22.43 41.27 -14.89
C ASN A 31 22.42 39.74 -15.04
N LYS A 32 23.61 39.12 -15.04
CA LYS A 32 23.78 37.66 -15.21
C LYS A 32 22.94 36.83 -14.23
N ARG A 33 22.67 37.32 -13.01
CA ARG A 33 21.81 36.63 -12.02
C ARG A 33 20.33 36.59 -12.43
N TRP A 34 19.85 37.57 -13.22
CA TRP A 34 18.51 37.53 -13.81
C TRP A 34 18.42 36.54 -14.96
N ILE A 35 19.42 36.54 -15.87
CA ILE A 35 19.47 35.56 -16.97
C ILE A 35 19.44 34.13 -16.40
N LEU A 36 20.30 33.83 -15.43
CA LEU A 36 20.37 32.49 -14.82
C LEU A 36 19.04 32.07 -14.17
N ARG A 37 18.35 32.98 -13.46
CA ARG A 37 17.02 32.71 -12.89
C ARG A 37 15.97 32.45 -13.98
N CYS A 38 15.94 33.24 -15.05
CA CYS A 38 15.04 33.00 -16.17
C CYS A 38 15.36 31.67 -16.89
N THR A 39 16.64 31.31 -17.07
CA THR A 39 17.04 30.03 -17.66
C THR A 39 16.62 28.85 -16.78
N VAL A 40 16.82 28.91 -15.46
CA VAL A 40 16.36 27.86 -14.53
C VAL A 40 14.83 27.74 -14.55
N ILE A 41 14.09 28.85 -14.54
CA ILE A 41 12.62 28.83 -14.65
C ILE A 41 12.18 28.24 -16.00
N CYS A 42 12.81 28.60 -17.11
CA CYS A 42 12.50 28.03 -18.42
C CYS A 42 12.83 26.53 -18.51
N ILE A 43 13.92 26.07 -17.89
CA ILE A 43 14.26 24.63 -17.81
C ILE A 43 13.24 23.89 -16.94
N PHE A 44 12.86 24.45 -15.79
CA PHE A 44 11.86 23.86 -14.90
C PHE A 44 10.48 23.80 -15.57
N VAL A 45 10.04 24.87 -16.23
CA VAL A 45 8.81 24.89 -17.03
C VAL A 45 8.88 23.92 -18.22
N PHE A 46 10.03 23.78 -18.88
CA PHE A 46 10.20 22.80 -19.96
C PHE A 46 10.19 21.35 -19.44
N MET A 47 10.78 21.10 -18.26
CA MET A 47 10.70 19.81 -17.57
C MET A 47 9.27 19.49 -17.14
N VAL A 48 8.55 20.44 -16.52
CA VAL A 48 7.14 20.28 -16.17
C VAL A 48 6.28 20.04 -17.41
N ILE A 49 6.47 20.79 -18.51
CA ILE A 49 5.74 20.55 -19.77
C ILE A 49 6.10 19.19 -20.38
N ARG A 50 7.37 18.75 -20.30
CA ARG A 50 7.79 17.43 -20.80
C ARG A 50 7.24 16.29 -19.94
N GLN A 51 7.15 16.49 -18.63
CA GLN A 51 6.58 15.54 -17.67
C GLN A 51 5.05 15.47 -17.82
N TRP A 52 4.39 16.61 -18.03
CA TRP A 52 2.95 16.71 -18.30
C TRP A 52 2.55 16.17 -19.67
N THR A 53 3.42 16.27 -20.68
CA THR A 53 3.21 15.62 -21.97
C THR A 53 3.51 14.11 -21.92
N SER A 54 4.49 13.65 -21.13
CA SER A 54 4.67 12.21 -20.90
C SER A 54 3.50 11.58 -20.12
N THR A 55 3.00 12.23 -19.05
CA THR A 55 1.81 11.74 -18.34
C THR A 55 0.56 11.84 -19.20
N SER A 56 0.39 12.89 -20.02
CA SER A 56 -0.69 12.95 -21.01
C SER A 56 -0.62 11.82 -22.02
N SER A 57 0.58 11.39 -22.46
CA SER A 57 0.72 10.25 -23.37
C SER A 57 0.40 8.90 -22.70
N MET A 58 0.74 8.71 -21.42
CA MET A 58 0.32 7.53 -20.64
C MET A 58 -1.19 7.52 -20.37
N LEU A 59 -1.77 8.65 -19.97
CA LEU A 59 -3.21 8.77 -19.68
C LEU A 59 -4.06 8.61 -20.95
N SER A 60 -3.54 9.02 -22.12
CA SER A 60 -4.17 8.75 -23.42
C SER A 60 -4.26 7.26 -23.76
N SER A 61 -3.40 6.40 -23.20
CA SER A 61 -3.46 4.94 -23.42
C SER A 61 -4.39 4.17 -22.48
N TYR A 62 -4.82 4.76 -21.35
CA TYR A 62 -5.77 4.13 -20.42
C TYR A 62 -7.25 4.48 -20.71
N GLY A 63 -7.51 5.58 -21.43
CA GLY A 63 -8.86 6.00 -21.81
C GLY A 63 -9.35 5.41 -23.15
N ARG A 64 -10.19 4.36 -23.09
CA ARG A 64 -10.85 3.66 -24.22
C ARG A 64 -9.96 2.77 -25.09
N SER A 65 -9.87 1.48 -24.74
CA SER A 65 -9.67 0.40 -25.72
C SER A 65 -10.97 -0.35 -25.99
N ARG A 66 -12.02 0.36 -26.45
CA ARG A 66 -13.29 -0.27 -26.88
C ARG A 66 -13.36 -0.39 -28.40
N GLY A 67 -12.43 -1.16 -28.96
CA GLY A 67 -12.51 -1.70 -30.31
C GLY A 67 -12.39 -0.68 -31.45
N ASP A 68 -11.35 0.15 -31.44
CA ASP A 68 -10.91 0.82 -32.67
C ASP A 68 -9.93 -0.07 -33.45
N ARG A 69 -9.96 0.01 -34.79
CA ARG A 69 -9.26 -0.91 -35.69
C ARG A 69 -8.05 -0.25 -36.36
N ASP A 70 -7.15 0.34 -35.58
CA ASP A 70 -5.89 0.81 -36.13
C ASP A 70 -4.88 -0.34 -36.23
N SER A 71 -4.69 -0.84 -37.46
CA SER A 71 -3.83 -1.99 -37.76
C SER A 71 -2.34 -1.60 -37.76
N THR A 72 -1.85 -1.15 -36.61
CA THR A 72 -0.42 -0.98 -36.36
C THR A 72 0.29 -2.32 -36.55
N TYR A 73 1.32 -2.32 -37.41
CA TYR A 73 2.05 -3.53 -37.79
C TYR A 73 2.85 -4.05 -36.59
N LEU A 74 2.35 -5.11 -35.94
CA LEU A 74 3.05 -5.80 -34.86
C LEU A 74 4.30 -6.49 -35.41
N ALA A 75 5.45 -5.80 -35.34
CA ALA A 75 6.70 -6.25 -35.94
C ALA A 75 7.16 -7.60 -35.36
N GLU A 76 6.95 -7.80 -34.07
CA GLU A 76 7.18 -9.04 -33.33
C GLU A 76 6.41 -10.22 -33.90
N LEU A 77 5.20 -10.03 -34.43
CA LEU A 77 4.44 -11.10 -35.08
C LEU A 77 5.11 -11.58 -36.36
N SER A 78 5.88 -10.73 -37.05
CA SER A 78 6.69 -11.17 -38.20
C SER A 78 7.86 -12.05 -37.73
N VAL A 79 8.51 -11.71 -36.61
CA VAL A 79 9.59 -12.51 -36.00
C VAL A 79 9.05 -13.86 -35.52
N ALA A 80 7.95 -13.85 -34.75
CA ALA A 80 7.27 -15.04 -34.24
C ALA A 80 6.76 -15.98 -35.34
N ARG A 81 6.40 -15.46 -36.52
CA ARG A 81 6.03 -16.28 -37.70
C ARG A 81 7.24 -16.82 -38.46
N ASN A 82 8.31 -16.04 -38.57
CA ASN A 82 9.48 -16.38 -39.39
C ASN A 82 10.53 -17.24 -38.66
N VAL A 83 10.51 -17.29 -37.31
CA VAL A 83 11.37 -18.19 -36.56
C VAL A 83 11.02 -19.66 -36.83
N LYS A 84 12.04 -20.47 -37.15
CA LYS A 84 11.90 -21.90 -37.38
C LYS A 84 11.81 -22.64 -36.05
N VAL A 85 10.59 -22.85 -35.57
CA VAL A 85 10.35 -23.66 -34.36
C VAL A 85 10.73 -25.13 -34.56
N SER A 86 11.31 -25.74 -33.53
CA SER A 86 11.37 -27.20 -33.36
C SER A 86 10.05 -27.73 -32.78
N THR A 87 9.84 -29.05 -32.84
CA THR A 87 8.80 -29.72 -32.03
C THR A 87 9.22 -29.80 -30.57
N PRO A 88 8.27 -29.74 -29.60
CA PRO A 88 8.59 -29.97 -28.19
C PRO A 88 9.28 -31.31 -27.97
N SER A 89 10.24 -31.37 -27.04
CA SER A 89 11.09 -32.54 -26.82
C SER A 89 10.57 -33.51 -25.75
N ALA A 90 9.39 -33.26 -25.17
CA ALA A 90 8.70 -34.16 -24.25
C ALA A 90 7.21 -34.27 -24.60
N GLU A 91 6.57 -35.40 -24.27
CA GLU A 91 5.14 -35.63 -24.51
C GLU A 91 4.24 -34.74 -23.63
N ARG A 92 4.75 -34.33 -22.47
CA ARG A 92 4.07 -33.57 -21.41
C ARG A 92 4.99 -32.50 -20.84
N ILE A 93 4.41 -31.54 -20.11
CA ILE A 93 5.13 -30.62 -19.23
C ILE A 93 5.78 -31.47 -18.12
N PRO A 94 7.12 -31.45 -17.96
CA PRO A 94 7.80 -32.12 -16.85
C PRO A 94 7.36 -31.52 -15.52
N LYS A 95 7.27 -32.32 -14.45
CA LYS A 95 6.82 -31.83 -13.15
C LYS A 95 7.98 -31.21 -12.35
N ILE A 96 8.67 -30.26 -12.98
CA ILE A 96 9.82 -29.52 -12.44
C ILE A 96 9.36 -28.09 -12.15
N VAL A 97 9.70 -27.54 -10.98
CA VAL A 97 9.42 -26.14 -10.64
C VAL A 97 10.69 -25.30 -10.75
N HIS A 98 10.55 -24.06 -11.20
CA HIS A 98 11.64 -23.11 -11.44
C HIS A 98 11.36 -21.79 -10.71
N PHE A 99 12.28 -21.38 -9.83
CA PHE A 99 12.34 -20.06 -9.22
C PHE A 99 13.67 -19.38 -9.58
N ILE A 100 13.71 -18.05 -9.56
CA ILE A 100 14.91 -17.24 -9.85
C ILE A 100 15.21 -16.31 -8.68
N HIS A 101 16.48 -16.19 -8.28
CA HIS A 101 16.93 -15.18 -7.31
C HIS A 101 18.30 -14.59 -7.65
N GLY A 102 18.74 -13.60 -6.87
CA GLY A 102 20.15 -13.21 -6.79
C GLY A 102 20.74 -12.65 -8.07
N LEU A 103 19.95 -11.86 -8.82
CA LEU A 103 20.36 -11.18 -10.07
C LEU A 103 20.65 -9.67 -9.88
N ARG A 104 20.55 -9.15 -8.64
CA ARG A 104 20.71 -7.73 -8.29
C ARG A 104 22.11 -7.38 -7.76
N GLY A 105 22.68 -8.21 -6.88
CA GLY A 105 23.97 -7.97 -6.21
C GLY A 105 24.40 -9.14 -5.33
N PRO A 106 25.63 -9.10 -4.77
CA PRO A 106 26.18 -10.16 -3.93
C PRO A 106 25.38 -10.38 -2.63
N GLU A 107 25.56 -11.56 -2.04
CA GLU A 107 24.96 -11.98 -0.74
C GLU A 107 23.45 -11.70 -0.59
N PRO A 108 22.60 -12.03 -1.59
CA PRO A 108 21.16 -11.77 -1.52
C PRO A 108 20.48 -12.66 -0.47
N THR A 109 19.68 -12.08 0.42
CA THR A 109 18.83 -12.82 1.35
C THR A 109 17.56 -13.33 0.68
N LEU A 110 16.95 -14.37 1.24
CA LEU A 110 15.53 -14.68 1.02
C LEU A 110 14.73 -14.17 2.22
N ASP A 111 13.55 -13.62 1.98
CA ASP A 111 12.61 -13.20 3.02
C ASP A 111 11.60 -14.31 3.31
N LEU A 112 10.81 -14.16 4.39
CA LEU A 112 9.83 -15.16 4.82
C LEU A 112 8.85 -15.53 3.70
N ILE A 113 8.40 -14.55 2.92
CA ILE A 113 7.50 -14.77 1.78
C ILE A 113 8.13 -15.64 0.69
N HIS A 114 9.42 -15.46 0.37
CA HIS A 114 10.12 -16.26 -0.65
C HIS A 114 10.29 -17.71 -0.18
N TYR A 115 10.58 -17.94 1.10
CA TYR A 115 10.57 -19.28 1.70
C TYR A 115 9.17 -19.91 1.61
N LEU A 116 8.12 -19.17 1.96
CA LEU A 116 6.75 -19.66 1.93
C LEU A 116 6.26 -19.94 0.50
N ALA A 117 6.70 -19.18 -0.52
CA ALA A 117 6.37 -19.43 -1.93
C ALA A 117 7.00 -20.74 -2.43
N ILE A 118 8.29 -20.95 -2.15
CA ILE A 118 8.99 -22.20 -2.47
C ILE A 118 8.37 -23.39 -1.72
N LYS A 119 8.02 -23.21 -0.43
CA LYS A 119 7.32 -24.22 0.37
C LYS A 119 5.92 -24.53 -0.16
N ALA A 120 5.16 -23.53 -0.62
CA ALA A 120 3.85 -23.75 -1.24
C ALA A 120 3.97 -24.60 -2.51
N ALA A 121 4.94 -24.31 -3.38
CA ALA A 121 5.22 -25.15 -4.54
C ALA A 121 5.64 -26.58 -4.14
N HIS A 122 6.51 -26.74 -3.14
CA HIS A 122 6.91 -28.05 -2.61
C HIS A 122 5.71 -28.87 -2.09
N ASP A 123 4.91 -28.30 -1.18
CA ASP A 123 3.85 -29.02 -0.46
C ASP A 123 2.61 -29.29 -1.31
N ILE A 124 2.28 -28.38 -2.24
CA ILE A 124 1.04 -28.41 -3.04
C ILE A 124 1.28 -28.97 -4.45
N VAL A 125 2.25 -28.44 -5.19
CA VAL A 125 2.54 -28.96 -6.54
C VAL A 125 3.19 -30.32 -6.43
N ARG A 126 4.09 -30.54 -5.46
CA ARG A 126 4.87 -31.78 -5.28
C ARG A 126 5.61 -32.16 -6.57
N PRO A 127 6.57 -31.32 -7.01
CA PRO A 127 7.38 -31.58 -8.19
C PRO A 127 8.44 -32.65 -7.94
N ASP A 128 8.97 -33.22 -9.03
CA ASP A 128 10.11 -34.15 -9.00
C ASP A 128 11.40 -33.44 -8.57
N THR A 129 11.55 -32.16 -8.96
CA THR A 129 12.66 -31.25 -8.62
C THR A 129 12.15 -29.80 -8.55
N ILE A 130 12.64 -29.02 -7.59
CA ILE A 130 12.59 -27.55 -7.64
C ILE A 130 14.00 -27.04 -7.98
N TYR A 131 14.15 -26.25 -9.03
CA TYR A 131 15.38 -25.52 -9.32
C TYR A 131 15.29 -24.08 -8.80
N LEU A 132 16.28 -23.68 -8.00
CA LEU A 132 16.54 -22.28 -7.70
C LEU A 132 17.70 -21.80 -8.58
N HIS A 133 17.37 -20.97 -9.57
CA HIS A 133 18.32 -20.37 -10.50
C HIS A 133 18.88 -19.09 -9.90
N TYR A 134 20.20 -18.94 -9.82
CA TYR A 134 20.83 -17.80 -9.15
C TYR A 134 22.11 -17.34 -9.86
N HIS A 135 22.46 -16.04 -9.76
CA HIS A 135 23.81 -15.59 -10.16
C HIS A 135 24.71 -15.48 -8.92
N TYR A 136 24.32 -14.62 -7.98
CA TYR A 136 24.93 -14.54 -6.65
C TYR A 136 24.27 -15.55 -5.71
N MET A 137 25.08 -16.33 -4.97
CA MET A 137 24.58 -17.37 -4.05
C MET A 137 23.78 -16.72 -2.91
N PRO A 138 22.52 -17.14 -2.66
CA PRO A 138 21.75 -16.58 -1.55
C PRO A 138 22.29 -16.99 -0.18
N VAL A 139 21.94 -16.20 0.84
CA VAL A 139 22.38 -16.37 2.24
C VAL A 139 21.23 -16.13 3.23
N GLY A 140 21.48 -16.36 4.52
CA GLY A 140 20.53 -16.09 5.61
C GLY A 140 19.60 -17.27 5.95
N GLU A 141 18.86 -17.14 7.06
CA GLU A 141 18.07 -18.22 7.66
C GLU A 141 17.04 -18.83 6.70
N MET A 142 16.28 -17.99 5.98
CA MET A 142 15.27 -18.47 5.04
C MET A 142 15.89 -19.28 3.89
N PHE A 143 17.10 -18.95 3.45
CA PHE A 143 17.82 -19.76 2.46
C PHE A 143 18.27 -21.11 3.02
N GLU A 144 18.78 -21.15 4.25
CA GLU A 144 19.10 -22.42 4.93
C GLU A 144 17.85 -23.31 5.10
N ARG A 145 16.68 -22.70 5.33
CA ARG A 145 15.37 -23.38 5.37
C ARG A 145 14.86 -23.82 4.01
N VAL A 146 15.18 -23.10 2.92
CA VAL A 146 14.86 -23.43 1.53
C VAL A 146 15.75 -24.55 0.99
N ARG A 147 17.05 -24.56 1.33
CA ARG A 147 18.07 -25.43 0.71
C ARG A 147 17.69 -26.93 0.64
N PRO A 148 17.03 -27.56 1.63
CA PRO A 148 16.63 -28.98 1.52
C PRO A 148 15.55 -29.26 0.48
N MET A 149 14.81 -28.24 0.02
CA MET A 149 13.71 -28.37 -0.95
C MET A 149 14.13 -28.09 -2.39
N VAL A 150 15.34 -27.58 -2.63
CA VAL A 150 15.78 -27.06 -3.95
C VAL A 150 17.11 -27.64 -4.44
N THR A 151 17.21 -27.82 -5.75
CA THR A 151 18.48 -27.98 -6.45
C THR A 151 18.98 -26.60 -6.91
N LEU A 152 20.16 -26.22 -6.45
CA LEU A 152 20.78 -24.93 -6.78
C LEU A 152 21.39 -24.98 -8.20
N ARG A 153 21.03 -24.04 -9.07
CA ARG A 153 21.61 -23.90 -10.42
C ARG A 153 22.16 -22.50 -10.64
N GLN A 154 23.48 -22.37 -10.74
CA GLN A 154 24.08 -21.08 -11.07
C GLN A 154 23.84 -20.72 -12.55
N VAL A 155 23.52 -19.46 -12.81
CA VAL A 155 23.32 -18.88 -14.15
C VAL A 155 24.27 -17.69 -14.39
N PRO A 156 24.68 -17.41 -15.64
CA PRO A 156 25.38 -16.17 -15.96
C PRO A 156 24.47 -14.96 -15.74
N LEU A 157 25.06 -13.79 -15.49
CA LEU A 157 24.31 -12.55 -15.43
C LEU A 157 23.92 -12.12 -16.85
N VAL A 158 22.63 -11.97 -17.12
CA VAL A 158 22.14 -11.55 -18.45
C VAL A 158 22.36 -10.05 -18.61
N GLU A 159 23.40 -9.66 -19.33
CA GLU A 159 23.70 -8.25 -19.67
C GLU A 159 23.24 -7.87 -21.08
N ASN A 160 22.97 -8.85 -21.93
CA ASN A 160 22.57 -8.64 -23.33
C ASN A 160 21.65 -9.75 -23.84
N ILE A 161 20.68 -9.41 -24.68
CA ILE A 161 19.80 -10.34 -25.40
C ILE A 161 19.63 -9.90 -26.86
N PHE A 162 19.95 -10.77 -27.82
CA PHE A 162 19.93 -10.48 -29.26
C PHE A 162 20.60 -9.15 -29.69
N GLY A 163 21.69 -8.76 -29.01
CA GLY A 163 22.42 -7.51 -29.26
C GLY A 163 21.93 -6.31 -28.44
N ARG A 164 20.89 -6.46 -27.61
CA ARG A 164 20.25 -5.40 -26.83
C ARG A 164 20.62 -5.46 -25.34
N PRO A 165 20.93 -4.34 -24.67
CA PRO A 165 21.39 -4.34 -23.28
C PRO A 165 20.26 -4.66 -22.29
N VAL A 166 20.59 -5.39 -21.22
CA VAL A 166 19.67 -5.77 -20.14
C VAL A 166 20.23 -5.28 -18.80
N SER A 167 19.72 -4.11 -18.37
CA SER A 167 20.16 -3.42 -17.15
C SER A 167 19.41 -3.86 -15.89
N HIS A 168 18.07 -3.95 -15.95
CA HIS A 168 17.24 -4.18 -14.78
C HIS A 168 17.14 -5.67 -14.41
N PHE A 169 17.25 -6.01 -13.12
CA PHE A 169 17.28 -7.40 -12.65
C PHE A 169 15.98 -8.17 -12.94
N ALA A 170 14.81 -7.51 -12.96
CA ALA A 170 13.55 -8.13 -13.38
C ALA A 170 13.60 -8.59 -14.84
N HIS A 171 14.11 -7.76 -15.75
CA HIS A 171 14.31 -8.13 -17.16
C HIS A 171 15.36 -9.23 -17.37
N ARG A 172 16.30 -9.41 -16.42
CA ARG A 172 17.19 -10.58 -16.40
C ARG A 172 16.41 -11.84 -16.02
N ALA A 173 15.55 -11.76 -15.00
CA ALA A 173 14.69 -12.86 -14.60
C ALA A 173 13.68 -13.25 -15.69
N ASP A 174 13.16 -12.28 -16.47
CA ASP A 174 12.33 -12.50 -17.66
C ASP A 174 13.02 -13.38 -18.72
N ILE A 175 14.33 -13.26 -18.88
CA ILE A 175 15.08 -14.03 -19.88
C ILE A 175 15.45 -15.40 -19.31
N VAL A 176 15.98 -15.45 -18.09
CA VAL A 176 16.37 -16.71 -17.43
C VAL A 176 15.16 -17.65 -17.24
N ARG A 177 13.94 -17.15 -17.01
CA ARG A 177 12.74 -18.00 -16.91
C ARG A 177 12.37 -18.64 -18.26
N LEU A 178 12.53 -17.92 -19.37
CA LEU A 178 12.27 -18.45 -20.71
C LEU A 178 13.34 -19.47 -21.13
N GLU A 179 14.61 -19.18 -20.84
CA GLU A 179 15.72 -20.12 -21.10
C GLU A 179 15.58 -21.40 -20.28
N ALA A 180 15.22 -21.31 -18.99
CA ALA A 180 14.99 -22.47 -18.15
C ALA A 180 13.82 -23.34 -18.66
N LEU A 181 12.70 -22.73 -19.05
CA LEU A 181 11.57 -23.45 -19.65
C LEU A 181 11.88 -24.00 -21.06
N MET A 182 12.82 -23.41 -21.80
CA MET A 182 13.29 -23.97 -23.08
C MET A 182 14.14 -25.22 -22.87
N GLU A 183 15.06 -25.17 -21.89
CA GLU A 183 16.04 -26.23 -21.59
C GLU A 183 15.39 -27.44 -20.88
N PHE A 184 14.56 -27.19 -19.86
CA PHE A 184 13.99 -28.23 -19.00
C PHE A 184 12.48 -28.44 -19.19
N GLY A 185 11.76 -27.51 -19.83
CA GLY A 185 10.32 -27.41 -19.65
C GLY A 185 9.99 -27.00 -18.22
N GLY A 186 8.83 -27.41 -17.73
CA GLY A 186 8.47 -27.30 -16.32
C GLY A 186 7.45 -26.19 -16.02
N ILE A 187 7.49 -25.72 -14.78
CA ILE A 187 6.57 -24.77 -14.16
C ILE A 187 7.41 -23.64 -13.59
N TYR A 188 7.25 -22.43 -14.09
CA TYR A 188 7.87 -21.24 -13.55
C TYR A 188 6.94 -20.52 -12.58
N PHE A 189 7.49 -20.09 -11.45
CA PHE A 189 6.86 -19.16 -10.51
C PHE A 189 7.85 -18.05 -10.12
N ASP A 190 7.37 -16.81 -10.02
CA ASP A 190 8.10 -15.75 -9.29
C ASP A 190 8.06 -16.02 -7.76
N LEU A 191 9.02 -15.44 -7.03
CA LEU A 191 9.22 -15.72 -5.59
C LEU A 191 8.13 -15.13 -4.68
N ASP A 192 7.24 -14.30 -5.22
CA ASP A 192 6.04 -13.77 -4.57
C ASP A 192 4.75 -14.42 -5.12
N LEU A 193 4.87 -15.63 -5.70
CA LEU A 193 3.75 -16.44 -6.17
C LEU A 193 3.62 -17.77 -5.40
N PHE A 194 2.43 -18.02 -4.86
CA PHE A 194 2.10 -19.16 -4.01
C PHE A 194 1.15 -20.12 -4.73
N ALA A 195 1.54 -21.38 -4.88
CA ALA A 195 0.65 -22.42 -5.38
C ALA A 195 -0.36 -22.82 -4.29
N LEU A 196 -1.66 -22.74 -4.58
CA LEU A 196 -2.75 -23.10 -3.65
C LEU A 196 -3.44 -24.42 -4.03
N LYS A 197 -3.34 -24.85 -5.29
CA LYS A 197 -3.87 -26.15 -5.76
C LYS A 197 -2.88 -26.90 -6.68
N PRO A 198 -2.97 -28.24 -6.77
CA PRO A 198 -2.19 -29.03 -7.73
C PRO A 198 -2.53 -28.68 -9.19
N VAL A 199 -1.51 -28.43 -10.00
CA VAL A 199 -1.62 -28.07 -11.43
C VAL A 199 -1.47 -29.26 -12.39
N ASP A 200 -1.52 -30.50 -11.87
CA ASP A 200 -1.33 -31.73 -12.65
C ASP A 200 -2.26 -31.85 -13.88
N HIS A 201 -3.45 -31.26 -13.80
CA HIS A 201 -4.45 -31.20 -14.88
C HIS A 201 -4.05 -30.32 -16.07
N LEU A 202 -2.97 -29.54 -15.96
CA LEU A 202 -2.41 -28.70 -17.02
C LEU A 202 -1.17 -29.34 -17.69
N LEU A 203 -0.65 -30.46 -17.16
CA LEU A 203 0.64 -31.02 -17.62
C LEU A 203 0.61 -31.64 -19.04
N ASP A 204 -0.57 -31.85 -19.62
CA ASP A 204 -0.70 -32.32 -21.00
C ASP A 204 -0.62 -31.18 -22.04
N GLN A 205 -0.79 -29.92 -21.62
CA GLN A 205 -0.75 -28.73 -22.48
C GLN A 205 0.66 -28.40 -23.00
N GLU A 206 0.80 -27.74 -24.15
CA GLU A 206 2.12 -27.40 -24.71
C GLU A 206 2.80 -26.22 -24.00
N PHE A 207 2.04 -25.14 -23.78
CA PHE A 207 2.47 -23.95 -23.07
C PHE A 207 1.26 -23.32 -22.35
N VAL A 208 1.45 -22.72 -21.18
CA VAL A 208 0.37 -22.17 -20.35
C VAL A 208 0.79 -20.82 -19.76
N MET A 209 -0.12 -19.83 -19.79
CA MET A 209 -0.01 -18.55 -19.07
C MET A 209 -1.36 -18.16 -18.47
N GLY A 210 -1.37 -17.32 -17.43
CA GLY A 210 -2.60 -16.72 -16.89
C GLY A 210 -2.81 -15.27 -17.37
N GLN A 211 -4.07 -14.84 -17.45
CA GLN A 211 -4.44 -13.44 -17.69
C GLN A 211 -4.12 -12.55 -16.49
N GLU A 212 -3.52 -11.38 -16.72
CA GLU A 212 -3.48 -10.31 -15.71
C GLU A 212 -4.57 -9.28 -16.00
N GLY A 213 -5.32 -8.91 -14.97
CA GLY A 213 -6.49 -8.04 -15.06
C GLY A 213 -7.74 -8.78 -15.56
N VAL A 214 -8.93 -8.26 -15.22
CA VAL A 214 -10.22 -8.83 -15.65
C VAL A 214 -10.27 -8.88 -17.19
N ASP A 215 -10.74 -10.01 -17.75
CA ASP A 215 -10.70 -10.32 -19.18
C ASP A 215 -9.28 -10.25 -19.83
N GLY A 216 -8.20 -10.21 -19.04
CA GLY A 216 -6.83 -10.01 -19.50
C GLY A 216 -6.51 -8.55 -19.85
N SER A 217 -7.09 -7.59 -19.14
CA SER A 217 -6.94 -6.15 -19.40
C SER A 217 -5.50 -5.62 -19.34
N SER A 218 -4.60 -6.24 -18.55
CA SER A 218 -3.15 -5.96 -18.59
C SER A 218 -2.42 -6.82 -19.62
N GLY A 219 -2.78 -8.11 -19.73
CA GLY A 219 -2.18 -9.05 -20.69
C GLY A 219 -2.09 -10.49 -20.17
N LEU A 220 -0.98 -11.16 -20.46
CA LEU A 220 -0.67 -12.53 -20.01
C LEU A 220 0.62 -12.49 -19.20
N CYS A 221 0.53 -12.56 -17.87
CA CYS A 221 1.68 -12.31 -17.01
C CYS A 221 2.60 -13.54 -16.91
N ASN A 222 3.91 -13.31 -17.07
CA ASN A 222 4.94 -14.34 -17.09
C ASN A 222 5.47 -14.74 -15.69
N ALA A 223 4.89 -14.20 -14.61
CA ALA A 223 5.16 -14.61 -13.24
C ALA A 223 4.67 -16.04 -12.93
N MET A 224 3.76 -16.57 -13.76
CA MET A 224 3.42 -18.00 -13.84
C MET A 224 3.45 -18.44 -15.30
N MET A 225 4.25 -19.47 -15.59
CA MET A 225 4.24 -20.12 -16.90
C MET A 225 4.42 -21.64 -16.75
N MET A 226 3.83 -22.43 -17.64
CA MET A 226 4.12 -23.87 -17.74
C MET A 226 4.48 -24.22 -19.18
N ALA A 227 5.47 -25.09 -19.40
CA ALA A 227 5.97 -25.40 -20.74
C ALA A 227 6.45 -26.85 -20.91
N LYS A 228 6.18 -27.44 -22.08
CA LYS A 228 7.02 -28.54 -22.59
C LYS A 228 8.40 -27.94 -22.98
N PRO A 229 9.52 -28.64 -22.80
CA PRO A 229 10.81 -28.14 -23.26
C PRO A 229 10.75 -27.94 -24.77
N ASN A 230 11.21 -26.78 -25.24
CA ASN A 230 11.02 -26.30 -26.61
C ASN A 230 9.54 -26.23 -27.08
N ALA A 231 8.60 -25.83 -26.21
CA ALA A 231 7.24 -25.46 -26.64
C ALA A 231 7.26 -24.43 -27.79
N ARG A 232 6.39 -24.56 -28.79
CA ARG A 232 6.43 -23.72 -30.00
C ARG A 232 6.15 -22.26 -29.67
N PHE A 233 5.13 -21.97 -28.85
CA PHE A 233 4.83 -20.61 -28.42
C PHE A 233 6.01 -19.97 -27.67
N LEU A 234 6.66 -20.73 -26.77
CA LEU A 234 7.84 -20.29 -26.02
C LEU A 234 9.00 -19.92 -26.96
N GLN A 235 9.31 -20.75 -27.96
CA GLN A 235 10.34 -20.44 -28.96
C GLN A 235 10.03 -19.16 -29.75
N ARG A 236 8.76 -18.95 -30.13
CA ARG A 236 8.32 -17.73 -30.81
C ARG A 236 8.43 -16.50 -29.94
N TYR A 237 7.97 -16.60 -28.70
CA TYR A 237 8.00 -15.53 -27.71
C TYR A 237 9.45 -15.14 -27.37
N TYR A 238 10.32 -16.10 -27.07
CA TYR A 238 11.75 -15.85 -26.84
C TYR A 238 12.41 -15.15 -28.03
N ALA A 239 12.14 -15.58 -29.27
CA ALA A 239 12.66 -14.92 -30.47
C ALA A 239 12.26 -13.43 -30.59
N THR A 240 11.11 -13.03 -30.04
CA THR A 240 10.68 -11.61 -30.06
C THR A 240 11.45 -10.71 -29.11
N TYR A 241 12.32 -11.23 -28.24
CA TYR A 241 13.31 -10.40 -27.52
C TYR A 241 14.34 -9.76 -28.48
N SER A 242 14.36 -10.11 -29.77
CA SER A 242 15.04 -9.31 -30.80
C SER A 242 14.46 -7.89 -30.97
N SER A 243 13.28 -7.60 -30.41
CA SER A 243 12.70 -6.25 -30.28
C SER A 243 12.84 -5.62 -28.89
N PHE A 244 13.47 -6.31 -27.92
CA PHE A 244 13.51 -5.92 -26.49
C PHE A 244 13.89 -4.45 -26.25
N ASP A 245 13.23 -3.81 -25.29
CA ASP A 245 13.44 -2.41 -24.92
C ASP A 245 13.37 -2.30 -23.39
N SER A 246 14.53 -2.10 -22.75
CA SER A 246 14.64 -1.99 -21.29
C SER A 246 13.95 -0.77 -20.70
N THR A 247 13.45 0.17 -21.51
CA THR A 247 12.61 1.28 -21.04
C THR A 247 11.14 0.88 -20.85
N GLN A 248 10.71 -0.27 -21.38
CA GLN A 248 9.32 -0.73 -21.35
C GLN A 248 9.11 -1.80 -20.28
N TRP A 249 8.67 -1.38 -19.09
CA TRP A 249 8.59 -2.23 -17.89
C TRP A 249 7.98 -3.62 -18.12
N ASN A 250 6.72 -3.69 -18.59
CA ASN A 250 5.95 -4.92 -18.74
C ASN A 250 5.62 -5.30 -20.21
N TYR A 251 6.23 -4.64 -21.20
CA TYR A 251 5.85 -4.87 -22.59
C TYR A 251 6.19 -6.30 -23.04
N HIS A 252 7.45 -6.70 -22.92
CA HIS A 252 7.85 -8.07 -23.27
C HIS A 252 7.26 -9.10 -22.30
N SER A 253 7.17 -8.83 -21.00
CA SER A 253 6.76 -9.79 -19.97
C SER A 253 5.25 -10.02 -19.82
N VAL A 254 4.39 -9.07 -20.20
CA VAL A 254 2.93 -9.16 -20.00
C VAL A 254 2.12 -8.83 -21.26
N VAL A 255 2.43 -7.72 -21.92
CA VAL A 255 1.62 -7.18 -23.03
C VAL A 255 1.85 -7.92 -24.35
N LEU A 256 3.11 -8.25 -24.66
CA LEU A 256 3.51 -8.91 -25.88
C LEU A 256 3.00 -10.37 -26.00
N PRO A 257 3.14 -11.25 -24.99
CA PRO A 257 2.54 -12.59 -25.06
C PRO A 257 1.02 -12.54 -25.28
N ALA A 258 0.31 -11.57 -24.68
CA ALA A 258 -1.12 -11.34 -24.93
C ALA A 258 -1.42 -10.93 -26.39
N LYS A 259 -0.56 -10.11 -27.01
CA LYS A 259 -0.67 -9.76 -28.44
C LYS A 259 -0.34 -10.94 -29.37
N LEU A 260 0.51 -11.88 -28.94
CA LEU A 260 0.91 -13.05 -29.74
C LEU A 260 -0.11 -14.20 -29.66
N ALA A 261 -0.67 -14.49 -28.47
CA ALA A 261 -1.55 -15.64 -28.24
C ALA A 261 -2.74 -15.78 -29.22
N PRO A 262 -3.47 -14.70 -29.60
CA PRO A 262 -4.54 -14.78 -30.59
C PRO A 262 -4.13 -15.29 -31.98
N HIS A 263 -2.83 -15.27 -32.30
CA HIS A 263 -2.26 -15.75 -33.57
C HIS A 263 -1.67 -17.16 -33.52
N PHE A 264 -1.54 -17.75 -32.33
CA PHE A 264 -0.89 -19.05 -32.09
C PHE A 264 -1.69 -19.91 -31.11
N LYS A 265 -3.02 -19.87 -31.21
CA LYS A 265 -3.97 -20.51 -30.26
C LYS A 265 -3.75 -22.01 -30.07
N ASP A 266 -3.29 -22.70 -31.11
CA ASP A 266 -2.98 -24.14 -31.08
C ASP A 266 -1.59 -24.44 -30.46
N GLU A 267 -0.97 -23.45 -29.81
CA GLU A 267 0.36 -23.54 -29.19
C GLU A 267 0.38 -23.02 -27.73
N ILE A 268 -0.70 -22.39 -27.23
CA ILE A 268 -0.81 -21.84 -25.87
C ILE A 268 -2.21 -22.03 -25.28
N THR A 269 -2.26 -22.53 -24.04
CA THR A 269 -3.43 -22.45 -23.16
C THR A 269 -3.38 -21.14 -22.36
N VAL A 270 -4.48 -20.38 -22.38
CA VAL A 270 -4.65 -19.18 -21.55
C VAL A 270 -5.60 -19.52 -20.40
N LEU A 271 -5.19 -19.25 -19.18
CA LEU A 271 -6.01 -19.39 -17.97
C LEU A 271 -6.71 -18.07 -17.64
N ASP A 272 -7.90 -18.18 -17.04
CA ASP A 272 -8.66 -17.06 -16.49
C ASP A 272 -7.84 -16.23 -15.48
N TYR A 273 -8.17 -14.94 -15.35
CA TYR A 273 -7.45 -14.02 -14.48
C TYR A 273 -7.45 -14.41 -13.00
N LYS A 274 -8.52 -15.08 -12.52
CA LYS A 274 -8.58 -15.65 -11.16
C LYS A 274 -7.61 -16.81 -10.92
N ALA A 275 -7.02 -17.42 -11.96
CA ALA A 275 -6.18 -18.60 -11.77
C ALA A 275 -4.94 -18.30 -10.91
N PHE A 276 -4.31 -17.14 -11.11
CA PHE A 276 -3.07 -16.74 -10.41
C PHE A 276 -2.96 -15.24 -10.11
N PHE A 277 -3.65 -14.37 -10.85
CA PHE A 277 -3.38 -12.93 -10.86
C PHE A 277 -4.56 -12.08 -10.35
N TRP A 278 -5.35 -12.67 -9.45
CA TRP A 278 -6.39 -11.97 -8.70
C TRP A 278 -6.32 -12.36 -7.21
N PRO A 279 -6.38 -11.41 -6.26
CA PRO A 279 -6.48 -9.95 -6.45
C PRO A 279 -5.25 -9.31 -7.14
N LEU A 280 -5.41 -8.10 -7.68
CA LEU A 280 -4.42 -7.40 -8.51
C LEU A 280 -3.40 -6.57 -7.69
N TRP A 281 -2.42 -5.96 -8.38
CA TRP A 281 -1.44 -5.01 -7.82
C TRP A 281 -1.98 -3.60 -7.55
N ASP A 282 -3.23 -3.31 -7.91
CA ASP A 282 -3.86 -2.01 -7.65
C ASP A 282 -4.26 -1.84 -6.17
N SER A 283 -4.74 -0.64 -5.79
CA SER A 283 -5.11 -0.35 -4.40
C SER A 283 -6.23 -1.26 -3.87
N VAL A 284 -7.19 -1.66 -4.72
CA VAL A 284 -8.29 -2.56 -4.33
C VAL A 284 -7.75 -3.97 -4.09
N GLY A 285 -6.90 -4.48 -4.97
CA GLY A 285 -6.31 -5.80 -4.84
C GLY A 285 -5.34 -5.90 -3.66
N LEU A 286 -4.48 -4.91 -3.46
CA LEU A 286 -3.56 -4.84 -2.33
C LEU A 286 -4.29 -4.68 -0.99
N ARG A 287 -5.34 -3.85 -0.90
CA ARG A 287 -6.19 -3.76 0.30
C ARG A 287 -6.92 -5.09 0.56
N THR A 288 -7.42 -5.74 -0.48
CA THR A 288 -8.07 -7.07 -0.38
C THR A 288 -7.11 -8.13 0.19
N LEU A 289 -5.85 -8.14 -0.26
CA LEU A 289 -4.82 -9.08 0.22
C LEU A 289 -4.37 -8.80 1.67
N TYR A 290 -3.92 -7.57 1.94
CA TYR A 290 -3.13 -7.25 3.14
C TYR A 290 -3.92 -6.65 4.31
N LEU A 291 -5.17 -6.23 4.10
CA LEU A 291 -5.95 -5.52 5.11
C LEU A 291 -7.33 -6.16 5.34
N GLU A 292 -8.07 -6.46 4.29
CA GLU A 292 -9.39 -7.09 4.39
C GLU A 292 -9.32 -8.59 4.72
N LYS A 293 -10.33 -9.12 5.43
CA LYS A 293 -10.63 -10.56 5.57
C LYS A 293 -11.92 -10.90 4.81
N THR A 294 -11.90 -10.74 3.48
CA THR A 294 -13.11 -10.73 2.63
C THR A 294 -13.05 -11.66 1.42
N TYR A 295 -11.86 -12.08 0.95
CA TYR A 295 -11.73 -12.80 -0.32
C TYR A 295 -11.55 -14.31 -0.12
N ASP A 296 -12.41 -15.10 -0.78
CA ASP A 296 -12.30 -16.54 -0.88
C ASP A 296 -11.46 -16.95 -2.11
N PHE A 297 -10.35 -17.64 -1.85
CA PHE A 297 -9.43 -18.16 -2.87
C PHE A 297 -9.84 -19.56 -3.40
N SER A 298 -11.07 -20.02 -3.12
CA SER A 298 -11.58 -21.32 -3.58
C SER A 298 -11.63 -21.50 -5.10
N ASP A 299 -11.57 -20.42 -5.90
CA ASP A 299 -11.38 -20.44 -7.35
C ASP A 299 -9.90 -20.56 -7.76
N ASN A 300 -8.99 -19.84 -7.10
CA ASN A 300 -7.57 -19.71 -7.46
C ASN A 300 -6.80 -21.05 -7.58
N LEU A 301 -5.89 -21.15 -8.56
CA LEU A 301 -4.85 -22.21 -8.58
C LEU A 301 -3.62 -21.80 -7.78
N GLY A 302 -3.32 -20.50 -7.77
CA GLY A 302 -2.35 -19.85 -6.90
C GLY A 302 -2.66 -18.36 -6.74
N ILE A 303 -1.79 -17.65 -6.05
CA ILE A 303 -1.85 -16.18 -5.95
C ILE A 303 -0.48 -15.57 -6.17
N HIS A 304 -0.45 -14.40 -6.79
CA HIS A 304 0.68 -13.49 -6.85
C HIS A 304 0.43 -12.35 -5.86
N ILE A 305 1.37 -12.07 -4.95
CA ILE A 305 1.15 -11.09 -3.86
C ILE A 305 1.65 -9.69 -4.18
N TRP A 306 2.34 -9.53 -5.32
CA TRP A 306 2.85 -8.27 -5.84
C TRP A 306 3.81 -7.61 -4.85
N GLU A 307 4.97 -8.24 -4.62
CA GLU A 307 5.96 -7.79 -3.64
C GLU A 307 6.44 -6.36 -3.93
N SER A 308 6.75 -6.03 -5.18
CA SER A 308 7.31 -4.74 -5.57
C SER A 308 6.49 -3.50 -5.12
N PRO A 309 5.16 -3.44 -5.31
CA PRO A 309 4.33 -2.36 -4.74
C PRO A 309 4.00 -2.54 -3.25
N SER A 310 3.94 -3.75 -2.70
CA SER A 310 3.48 -4.00 -1.33
C SER A 310 4.58 -3.92 -0.26
N ASN A 311 5.83 -4.24 -0.60
CA ASN A 311 6.97 -4.36 0.33
C ASN A 311 7.14 -3.10 1.20
N LYS A 312 7.11 -1.92 0.56
CA LYS A 312 7.32 -0.60 1.20
C LYS A 312 6.43 -0.31 2.41
N HIS A 313 5.18 -0.80 2.44
CA HIS A 313 4.20 -0.38 3.46
C HIS A 313 3.35 -1.52 4.03
N LEU A 314 2.95 -2.48 3.21
CA LEU A 314 2.05 -3.56 3.63
C LEU A 314 2.82 -4.75 4.21
N MET A 315 4.06 -4.98 3.77
CA MET A 315 4.87 -6.12 4.23
C MET A 315 5.87 -5.81 5.36
N GLN A 316 6.07 -4.53 5.74
CA GLN A 316 6.94 -4.22 6.88
C GLN A 316 6.46 -4.95 8.15
N GLY A 317 7.38 -5.57 8.91
CA GLY A 317 7.02 -6.33 10.11
C GLY A 317 6.32 -7.67 9.86
N VAL A 318 6.27 -8.17 8.62
CA VAL A 318 5.84 -9.55 8.31
C VAL A 318 6.82 -10.55 8.93
N THR A 319 6.34 -11.29 9.92
CA THR A 319 7.02 -12.43 10.56
C THR A 319 6.05 -13.61 10.64
N GLU A 320 6.52 -14.80 11.01
CA GLU A 320 5.62 -15.93 11.27
C GLU A 320 4.63 -15.63 12.40
N GLU A 321 5.07 -14.92 13.45
CA GLU A 321 4.20 -14.53 14.56
C GLU A 321 3.15 -13.49 14.12
N THR A 322 3.54 -12.52 13.30
CA THR A 322 2.63 -11.54 12.68
C THR A 322 1.58 -12.26 11.83
N MET A 323 1.98 -13.19 10.96
CA MET A 323 1.05 -13.95 10.11
C MET A 323 0.12 -14.86 10.93
N LEU A 324 0.61 -15.49 12.01
CA LEU A 324 -0.18 -16.37 12.87
C LEU A 324 -1.21 -15.63 13.73
N ASN A 325 -0.94 -14.35 14.07
CA ASN A 325 -1.84 -13.55 14.90
C ASN A 325 -2.77 -12.64 14.09
N VAL A 326 -2.25 -11.83 13.17
CA VAL A 326 -3.04 -10.83 12.43
C VAL A 326 -3.88 -11.53 11.36
N ASP A 327 -5.19 -11.28 11.34
CA ASP A 327 -6.14 -11.87 10.39
C ASP A 327 -6.35 -10.93 9.18
N ASN A 328 -5.90 -11.34 8.00
CA ASN A 328 -6.25 -10.76 6.69
C ASN A 328 -6.29 -11.88 5.63
N SER A 329 -6.79 -11.59 4.44
CA SER A 329 -7.00 -12.59 3.37
C SER A 329 -5.70 -13.32 3.01
N LEU A 330 -4.57 -12.60 2.90
CA LEU A 330 -3.25 -13.17 2.58
C LEU A 330 -2.71 -14.10 3.67
N TYR A 331 -2.57 -13.61 4.91
CA TYR A 331 -1.98 -14.39 5.99
C TYR A 331 -2.83 -15.63 6.28
N CYS A 332 -4.16 -15.52 6.13
CA CYS A 332 -5.08 -16.65 6.28
C CYS A 332 -4.80 -17.83 5.34
N ILE A 333 -4.51 -17.59 4.06
CA ILE A 333 -4.15 -18.68 3.14
C ILE A 333 -2.68 -19.11 3.25
N LEU A 334 -1.80 -18.33 3.91
CA LEU A 334 -0.40 -18.69 4.14
C LEU A 334 -0.16 -19.49 5.43
N ARG A 335 -1.02 -19.32 6.45
CA ARG A 335 -0.93 -20.08 7.72
C ARG A 335 -0.79 -21.59 7.56
N PRO A 336 -1.49 -22.29 6.65
CA PRO A 336 -1.30 -23.73 6.43
C PRO A 336 0.16 -24.13 6.16
N PHE A 337 0.96 -23.27 5.52
CA PHE A 337 2.39 -23.54 5.28
C PHE A 337 3.22 -23.38 6.56
N ILE A 338 3.02 -22.31 7.33
CA ILE A 338 3.68 -22.09 8.64
C ILE A 338 3.31 -23.22 9.62
N LEU A 339 2.02 -23.53 9.72
CA LEU A 339 1.47 -24.56 10.60
C LEU A 339 1.77 -25.99 10.12
N ASN A 340 2.29 -26.17 8.90
CA ASN A 340 2.55 -27.46 8.24
C ASN A 340 1.28 -28.35 8.20
N GLY A 341 0.20 -27.82 7.64
CA GLY A 341 -1.08 -28.50 7.44
C GLY A 341 -1.93 -28.71 8.70
N ARG A 342 -1.45 -28.28 9.87
CA ARG A 342 -2.26 -28.23 11.10
C ARG A 342 -3.26 -27.06 11.04
N PRO A 343 -4.45 -27.18 11.66
CA PRO A 343 -5.40 -26.07 11.74
C PRO A 343 -4.84 -24.90 12.57
N ASP A 344 -5.35 -23.69 12.33
CA ASP A 344 -5.11 -22.54 13.22
C ASP A 344 -5.59 -22.89 14.65
N PRO A 345 -4.77 -22.69 15.69
CA PRO A 345 -5.17 -23.00 17.07
C PRO A 345 -6.27 -22.08 17.61
N ARG A 346 -6.56 -20.95 16.96
CA ARG A 346 -7.59 -19.99 17.39
C ARG A 346 -8.95 -20.34 16.74
N PRO A 347 -10.03 -20.51 17.53
CA PRO A 347 -11.36 -20.72 16.99
C PRO A 347 -11.78 -19.62 16.01
N ASN A 348 -12.50 -19.98 14.96
CA ASN A 348 -13.05 -19.07 13.94
C ASN A 348 -12.04 -18.15 13.21
N ALA A 349 -10.73 -18.30 13.45
CA ALA A 349 -9.71 -17.58 12.69
C ALA A 349 -9.90 -17.81 11.18
N CYS A 350 -9.70 -16.77 10.37
CA CYS A 350 -9.92 -16.80 8.93
C CYS A 350 -11.37 -17.05 8.47
N ARG A 351 -12.35 -17.07 9.37
CA ARG A 351 -13.78 -17.04 8.99
C ARG A 351 -14.09 -15.73 8.26
N ILE A 352 -14.47 -15.84 7.00
CA ILE A 352 -15.12 -14.77 6.24
C ILE A 352 -16.59 -14.71 6.68
N LEU A 353 -17.10 -13.50 6.92
CA LEU A 353 -18.48 -13.26 7.36
C LEU A 353 -19.21 -12.44 6.29
N ALA A 354 -20.48 -12.74 6.02
CA ALA A 354 -21.31 -11.97 5.08
C ALA A 354 -22.08 -10.85 5.79
N HIS A 355 -22.77 -11.19 6.89
CA HIS A 355 -23.58 -10.33 7.76
C HIS A 355 -23.47 -10.81 9.23
N SER A 356 -23.83 -9.96 10.19
CA SER A 356 -23.92 -10.35 11.60
C SER A 356 -25.15 -11.23 11.85
N ASN A 357 -24.99 -12.23 12.73
CA ASN A 357 -26.12 -13.05 13.20
C ASN A 357 -26.71 -12.53 14.52
N ARG A 358 -26.25 -11.38 15.02
CA ARG A 358 -26.70 -10.80 16.30
C ARG A 358 -28.02 -10.06 16.14
N HIS A 359 -28.93 -10.23 17.11
CA HIS A 359 -30.23 -9.54 17.13
C HIS A 359 -30.13 -8.01 17.23
N ASP A 360 -29.01 -7.46 17.72
CA ASP A 360 -28.75 -6.03 17.77
C ASP A 360 -28.09 -5.47 16.49
N MET A 361 -27.77 -6.35 15.53
CA MET A 361 -27.06 -6.03 14.27
C MET A 361 -25.69 -5.37 14.48
N MET A 362 -25.03 -5.63 15.63
CA MET A 362 -23.63 -5.26 15.83
C MET A 362 -22.73 -6.11 14.94
N LEU A 363 -21.84 -5.47 14.17
CA LEU A 363 -20.83 -6.13 13.35
C LEU A 363 -19.61 -6.52 14.19
N GLY A 364 -19.07 -5.58 14.96
CA GLY A 364 -17.87 -5.78 15.76
C GLY A 364 -17.76 -4.77 16.91
N HIS A 365 -17.02 -5.15 17.95
CA HIS A 365 -16.64 -4.28 19.07
C HIS A 365 -15.18 -4.59 19.47
N TRP A 366 -14.34 -3.57 19.37
CA TRP A 366 -12.94 -3.61 19.74
C TRP A 366 -12.74 -2.62 20.89
N SER A 367 -12.55 -3.11 22.12
CA SER A 367 -12.38 -2.21 23.28
C SER A 367 -11.11 -1.36 23.21
N LEU A 368 -10.10 -1.87 22.50
CA LEU A 368 -8.72 -1.36 22.48
C LEU A 368 -8.09 -1.30 23.89
N ASP A 369 -8.53 -2.18 24.80
CA ASP A 369 -7.86 -2.44 26.08
C ASP A 369 -6.48 -3.09 25.84
N ALA A 370 -5.54 -2.95 26.79
CA ALA A 370 -4.18 -3.50 26.70
C ALA A 370 -4.14 -5.01 26.38
N ASP A 371 -5.03 -5.79 27.00
CA ASP A 371 -5.14 -7.25 26.83
C ASP A 371 -5.83 -7.66 25.50
N ALA A 372 -6.47 -6.71 24.81
CA ALA A 372 -7.21 -6.91 23.55
C ALA A 372 -6.40 -6.49 22.30
N VAL A 373 -5.12 -6.13 22.47
CA VAL A 373 -4.22 -5.69 21.40
C VAL A 373 -2.87 -6.39 21.50
N THR A 374 -2.35 -6.94 20.38
CA THR A 374 -1.03 -7.60 20.36
C THR A 374 0.11 -6.58 20.25
N GLN A 375 0.35 -5.83 21.32
CA GLN A 375 1.19 -4.62 21.36
C GLN A 375 2.65 -4.78 20.86
N HIS A 376 3.20 -6.00 20.90
CA HIS A 376 4.57 -6.28 20.46
C HIS A 376 4.71 -6.54 18.95
N LEU A 377 3.62 -6.57 18.19
CA LEU A 377 3.59 -6.81 16.76
C LEU A 377 3.30 -5.53 15.97
N ASN A 378 3.81 -5.46 14.73
CA ASN A 378 3.42 -4.42 13.78
C ASN A 378 3.14 -5.07 12.40
N PRO A 379 1.88 -5.19 11.95
CA PRO A 379 0.68 -4.61 12.57
C PRO A 379 0.33 -5.29 13.90
N MET A 380 -0.27 -4.54 14.83
CA MET A 380 -0.97 -5.14 15.97
C MET A 380 -2.32 -5.68 15.48
N ARG A 381 -2.75 -6.82 16.02
CA ARG A 381 -4.14 -7.27 15.98
C ARG A 381 -4.92 -6.54 17.07
N ALA A 382 -6.15 -6.14 16.76
CA ALA A 382 -7.16 -5.78 17.76
C ALA A 382 -8.26 -6.85 17.77
N ASP A 383 -8.63 -7.32 18.95
CA ASP A 383 -9.62 -8.39 19.14
C ASP A 383 -11.06 -7.87 19.15
N ASP A 384 -11.94 -8.55 18.39
CA ASP A 384 -13.38 -8.32 18.36
C ASP A 384 -14.08 -9.19 19.41
N ASP A 385 -14.62 -8.58 20.47
CA ASP A 385 -15.33 -9.32 21.53
C ASP A 385 -16.83 -9.55 21.22
N SER A 386 -17.34 -9.02 20.10
CA SER A 386 -18.76 -9.12 19.75
C SER A 386 -19.23 -10.55 19.45
N GLY A 387 -18.31 -11.48 19.24
CA GLY A 387 -18.58 -12.86 18.82
C GLY A 387 -18.72 -13.05 17.31
N ASN A 388 -18.34 -12.05 16.51
CA ASN A 388 -18.23 -12.18 15.05
C ASN A 388 -16.80 -12.47 14.55
N ASP A 389 -15.79 -12.39 15.42
CA ASP A 389 -14.38 -12.68 15.12
C ASP A 389 -13.82 -11.79 13.99
N LEU A 390 -14.29 -10.54 13.90
CA LEU A 390 -13.82 -9.59 12.88
C LEU A 390 -12.38 -9.14 13.16
N ALA A 391 -11.60 -8.97 12.08
CA ALA A 391 -10.22 -8.51 12.20
C ALA A 391 -10.15 -6.99 12.36
N GLY A 392 -9.59 -6.55 13.50
CA GLY A 392 -9.02 -5.22 13.64
C GLY A 392 -7.51 -5.28 13.43
N LEU A 393 -6.98 -4.33 12.65
CA LEU A 393 -5.57 -4.19 12.32
C LEU A 393 -5.11 -2.78 12.69
N ILE A 394 -4.00 -2.66 13.40
CA ILE A 394 -3.43 -1.36 13.79
C ILE A 394 -1.99 -1.28 13.28
N ARG A 395 -1.68 -0.23 12.52
CA ARG A 395 -0.39 0.01 11.87
C ARG A 395 0.32 1.19 12.50
N ASN A 396 1.63 1.07 12.71
CA ASN A 396 2.56 2.15 13.09
C ASN A 396 2.04 3.08 14.22
N SER A 397 1.26 2.52 15.16
CA SER A 397 0.62 3.22 16.27
C SER A 397 1.19 2.69 17.58
N ASN A 398 1.17 3.50 18.64
CA ASN A 398 1.63 3.07 19.97
C ASN A 398 0.44 2.68 20.86
N TYR A 399 0.70 1.88 21.90
CA TYR A 399 -0.21 1.73 23.03
C TYR A 399 0.36 2.44 24.26
N ASP A 400 -0.42 3.29 24.91
CA ASP A 400 -0.03 4.03 26.12
C ASP A 400 -1.16 4.09 27.17
N ALA A 401 -0.99 4.92 28.19
CA ALA A 401 -1.98 5.10 29.26
C ALA A 401 -3.29 5.76 28.76
N ASP A 402 -3.27 6.50 27.65
CA ASP A 402 -4.46 7.04 26.99
C ASP A 402 -5.05 6.03 25.97
N GLY A 403 -4.27 5.16 25.33
CA GLY A 403 -4.78 4.03 24.55
C GLY A 403 -4.02 3.83 23.25
N ILE A 404 -4.73 3.62 22.14
CA ILE A 404 -4.07 3.51 20.82
C ILE A 404 -3.80 4.91 20.27
N HIS A 405 -2.54 5.32 20.27
CA HIS A 405 -2.07 6.60 19.74
C HIS A 405 -1.69 6.49 18.26
N THR A 406 -2.39 7.23 17.39
CA THR A 406 -1.99 7.44 16.00
C THR A 406 -1.22 8.75 15.89
N THR A 407 -0.03 8.74 15.27
CA THR A 407 0.96 9.83 15.35
C THR A 407 0.74 11.02 14.40
N GLY A 408 -0.35 11.06 13.64
CA GLY A 408 -0.56 12.05 12.58
C GLY A 408 0.34 11.89 11.34
N HIS A 409 1.17 10.84 11.28
CA HIS A 409 2.02 10.48 10.15
C HIS A 409 1.47 9.29 9.34
N ASP A 410 1.98 8.08 9.54
CA ASP A 410 1.60 6.86 8.80
C ASP A 410 0.88 5.81 9.67
N SER A 411 0.61 6.14 10.93
CA SER A 411 -0.22 5.39 11.86
C SER A 411 -1.68 5.29 11.40
N TYR A 412 -2.31 4.13 11.54
CA TYR A 412 -3.76 3.97 11.34
C TYR A 412 -4.35 2.76 12.07
N ILE A 413 -5.66 2.81 12.30
CA ILE A 413 -6.49 1.65 12.66
C ILE A 413 -7.37 1.32 11.45
N PHE A 414 -7.49 0.03 11.11
CA PHE A 414 -8.36 -0.51 10.06
C PHE A 414 -9.23 -1.63 10.62
N MET A 415 -10.55 -1.51 10.44
CA MET A 415 -11.51 -2.57 10.77
C MET A 415 -12.06 -3.21 9.50
N THR A 416 -11.89 -4.53 9.34
CA THR A 416 -12.49 -5.28 8.21
C THR A 416 -13.99 -5.38 8.40
N MET A 417 -14.75 -5.23 7.31
CA MET A 417 -16.20 -5.44 7.32
C MET A 417 -16.58 -6.82 6.76
N PRO A 418 -17.74 -7.39 7.18
CA PRO A 418 -18.40 -8.49 6.48
C PRO A 418 -18.70 -8.17 5.00
N THR A 419 -18.66 -9.18 4.14
CA THR A 419 -18.64 -9.02 2.66
C THR A 419 -19.90 -8.40 2.07
N GLU A 420 -21.04 -8.44 2.76
CA GLU A 420 -22.33 -7.90 2.31
C GLU A 420 -22.73 -6.63 3.09
N THR A 421 -21.85 -6.08 3.94
CA THR A 421 -22.08 -4.80 4.64
C THR A 421 -22.20 -3.64 3.65
N VAL A 422 -23.27 -2.85 3.75
CA VAL A 422 -23.52 -1.67 2.91
C VAL A 422 -23.63 -0.39 3.73
N MET A 423 -23.16 0.74 3.18
CA MET A 423 -23.19 2.05 3.86
C MET A 423 -24.62 2.59 4.08
N ASP A 424 -25.63 2.05 3.39
CA ASP A 424 -26.99 2.63 3.34
C ASP A 424 -27.73 2.66 4.70
N SER A 425 -27.37 1.79 5.65
CA SER A 425 -27.78 1.91 7.06
C SER A 425 -26.67 1.36 7.95
N MET A 426 -25.98 2.24 8.67
CA MET A 426 -24.77 1.88 9.42
C MET A 426 -24.56 2.85 10.57
N SER A 427 -24.02 2.36 11.69
CA SER A 427 -23.58 3.20 12.81
C SER A 427 -22.16 2.85 13.22
N VAL A 428 -21.34 3.86 13.48
CA VAL A 428 -19.94 3.72 13.93
C VAL A 428 -19.75 4.58 15.17
N SER A 429 -19.48 3.93 16.30
CA SER A 429 -19.16 4.54 17.59
C SER A 429 -17.67 4.43 17.86
N TRP A 430 -17.07 5.47 18.42
CA TRP A 430 -15.72 5.42 18.97
C TRP A 430 -15.53 6.44 20.10
N TRP A 431 -14.53 6.24 20.95
CA TRP A 431 -14.06 7.26 21.87
C TRP A 431 -12.73 7.83 21.38
N MET A 432 -12.59 9.15 21.36
CA MET A 432 -11.39 9.83 20.86
C MET A 432 -10.98 10.99 21.77
N LYS A 433 -9.66 11.17 21.88
CA LYS A 433 -9.01 12.38 22.40
C LYS A 433 -8.02 12.89 21.36
N THR A 434 -7.88 14.20 21.19
CA THR A 434 -6.82 14.78 20.35
C THR A 434 -6.33 16.12 20.90
N GLU A 435 -5.03 16.35 20.77
CA GLU A 435 -4.34 17.59 21.17
C GLU A 435 -4.10 18.53 19.97
N THR A 436 -4.45 18.10 18.75
CA THR A 436 -3.95 18.68 17.48
C THR A 436 -4.76 19.89 17.00
N SER A 437 -4.10 20.76 16.22
CA SER A 437 -4.73 21.81 15.40
C SER A 437 -4.53 21.59 13.89
N LYS A 438 -4.22 20.35 13.46
CA LYS A 438 -4.09 19.97 12.03
C LYS A 438 -5.47 19.84 11.38
N GLU A 439 -5.78 20.67 10.39
CA GLU A 439 -6.94 20.52 9.51
C GLU A 439 -6.81 19.31 8.55
N ASN A 440 -7.94 18.78 8.10
CA ASN A 440 -8.07 17.62 7.20
C ASN A 440 -7.45 16.30 7.72
N GLY A 441 -7.17 16.21 9.03
CA GLY A 441 -6.84 14.95 9.68
C GLY A 441 -8.09 14.07 9.83
N THR A 442 -7.95 12.78 9.55
CA THR A 442 -9.04 11.80 9.53
C THR A 442 -9.27 11.23 10.91
N ALA A 443 -10.37 11.64 11.55
CA ALA A 443 -10.84 11.01 12.79
C ALA A 443 -11.41 9.61 12.48
N MET A 444 -12.22 9.52 11.42
CA MET A 444 -12.77 8.25 10.92
C MET A 444 -13.12 8.35 9.44
N VAL A 445 -13.09 7.25 8.69
CA VAL A 445 -13.70 7.17 7.34
C VAL A 445 -14.30 5.81 7.06
N ILE A 446 -15.55 5.79 6.57
CA ILE A 446 -16.20 4.61 6.01
C ILE A 446 -15.86 4.55 4.51
N GLN A 447 -15.22 3.47 4.06
CA GLN A 447 -14.75 3.36 2.67
C GLN A 447 -15.48 2.25 1.88
N THR A 448 -15.87 2.57 0.65
CA THR A 448 -16.21 1.62 -0.43
C THR A 448 -15.18 1.72 -1.56
N ASP A 449 -15.32 0.91 -2.60
CA ASP A 449 -14.46 1.01 -3.80
C ASP A 449 -14.69 2.30 -4.61
N ARG A 450 -15.71 3.12 -4.30
CA ARG A 450 -16.06 4.33 -5.08
C ARG A 450 -16.43 5.57 -4.27
N VAL A 451 -16.68 5.42 -2.97
CA VAL A 451 -17.08 6.51 -2.07
C VAL A 451 -16.37 6.35 -0.74
N LYS A 452 -15.81 7.45 -0.23
CA LYS A 452 -15.27 7.56 1.14
C LYS A 452 -16.10 8.61 1.88
N LEU A 453 -16.72 8.23 3.00
CA LEU A 453 -17.44 9.14 3.89
C LEU A 453 -16.56 9.44 5.10
N TYR A 454 -15.96 10.63 5.09
CA TYR A 454 -14.97 11.08 6.07
C TYR A 454 -15.61 11.86 7.23
N VAL A 455 -15.05 11.64 8.42
CA VAL A 455 -15.06 12.56 9.55
C VAL A 455 -13.67 13.18 9.64
N ARG A 456 -13.54 14.47 9.30
CA ARG A 456 -12.26 15.20 9.19
C ARG A 456 -12.20 16.35 10.20
N THR A 457 -11.00 16.76 10.59
CA THR A 457 -10.80 17.96 11.43
C THR A 457 -10.88 19.25 10.62
N GLU A 458 -11.54 20.28 11.15
CA GLU A 458 -11.70 21.59 10.52
C GLU A 458 -11.70 22.74 11.55
N SER A 459 -11.07 23.87 11.22
CA SER A 459 -10.89 25.01 12.13
C SER A 459 -12.19 25.76 12.45
N ILE A 460 -12.46 26.01 13.74
CA ILE A 460 -13.61 26.79 14.21
C ILE A 460 -13.18 28.26 14.37
N HIS A 461 -13.23 29.03 13.28
CA HIS A 461 -12.78 30.43 13.25
C HIS A 461 -13.53 31.39 14.19
N GLU A 462 -14.72 31.02 14.69
CA GLU A 462 -15.51 31.85 15.61
C GLU A 462 -15.18 31.62 17.11
N HIS A 463 -14.38 30.60 17.44
CA HIS A 463 -14.16 30.17 18.83
C HIS A 463 -13.13 31.03 19.59
N GLN A 464 -13.57 32.15 20.15
CA GLN A 464 -12.74 33.06 20.95
C GLN A 464 -12.59 32.61 22.42
N SER A 465 -11.88 31.50 22.67
CA SER A 465 -11.48 31.11 24.03
C SER A 465 -10.33 31.97 24.55
N SER A 466 -10.55 32.69 25.65
CA SER A 466 -9.50 33.48 26.33
C SER A 466 -8.58 32.66 27.25
N LYS A 467 -8.68 31.32 27.22
CA LYS A 467 -7.97 30.39 28.14
C LYS A 467 -7.01 29.41 27.44
N SER A 468 -7.11 29.24 26.13
CA SER A 468 -6.31 28.30 25.35
C SER A 468 -5.35 29.04 24.43
N SER A 469 -4.19 28.44 24.18
CA SER A 469 -3.21 28.90 23.19
C SER A 469 -3.24 28.08 21.89
N ARG A 470 -4.21 27.18 21.73
CA ARG A 470 -4.36 26.30 20.57
C ARG A 470 -5.54 26.71 19.71
N ASP A 471 -5.31 26.78 18.40
CA ASP A 471 -6.38 27.01 17.43
C ASP A 471 -7.43 25.89 17.54
N ALA A 472 -8.69 26.32 17.66
CA ALA A 472 -9.81 25.45 18.00
C ALA A 472 -10.27 24.66 16.77
N ILE A 473 -10.36 23.34 16.91
CA ILE A 473 -10.71 22.44 15.81
C ILE A 473 -11.96 21.63 16.16
N GLY A 474 -12.87 21.48 15.20
CA GLY A 474 -14.05 20.62 15.29
C GLY A 474 -13.97 19.48 14.29
N LEU A 475 -15.04 18.69 14.19
CA LEU A 475 -15.18 17.63 13.20
C LEU A 475 -16.24 17.97 12.15
N SER A 476 -15.83 17.94 10.89
CA SER A 476 -16.68 18.06 9.69
C SER A 476 -16.97 16.70 9.07
N LEU A 477 -18.00 16.67 8.22
CA LEU A 477 -18.34 15.52 7.38
C LEU A 477 -18.07 15.85 5.92
N ALA A 478 -17.32 15.00 5.22
CA ALA A 478 -17.01 15.17 3.80
C ALA A 478 -17.24 13.86 3.04
N THR A 479 -17.86 13.94 1.87
CA THR A 479 -18.05 12.78 0.99
C THR A 479 -17.11 12.91 -0.20
N VAL A 480 -16.23 11.92 -0.42
CA VAL A 480 -15.27 11.90 -1.52
C VAL A 480 -15.65 10.77 -2.49
N LYS A 481 -15.71 11.07 -3.79
CA LYS A 481 -16.18 10.15 -4.84
C LYS A 481 -15.06 9.83 -5.83
N LEU A 482 -15.02 8.59 -6.32
CA LEU A 482 -14.10 8.17 -7.39
C LEU A 482 -14.68 8.50 -8.77
N GLU A 483 -14.28 9.65 -9.30
CA GLU A 483 -14.65 10.15 -10.62
C GLU A 483 -13.75 9.58 -11.73
N ASN A 484 -14.37 9.22 -12.86
CA ASN A 484 -13.73 8.64 -14.03
C ASN A 484 -12.80 7.43 -13.75
N ASP A 485 -13.07 6.70 -12.66
CA ASP A 485 -12.31 5.52 -12.19
C ASP A 485 -10.87 5.79 -11.71
N TRP A 486 -10.41 7.05 -11.72
CA TRP A 486 -9.01 7.40 -11.43
C TRP A 486 -8.80 8.61 -10.50
N SER A 487 -9.81 9.46 -10.27
CA SER A 487 -9.68 10.66 -9.43
C SER A 487 -10.67 10.63 -8.29
N TRP A 488 -10.18 10.49 -7.06
CA TRP A 488 -10.96 10.88 -5.88
C TRP A 488 -11.15 12.40 -5.88
N GLN A 489 -12.37 12.88 -5.59
CA GLN A 489 -12.72 14.30 -5.49
C GLN A 489 -13.78 14.51 -4.40
N ASP A 490 -13.63 15.56 -3.59
CA ASP A 490 -14.64 15.96 -2.60
C ASP A 490 -15.93 16.43 -3.27
N ASP A 491 -17.08 16.05 -2.73
CA ASP A 491 -18.39 16.55 -3.12
C ASP A 491 -18.79 17.73 -2.23
N SER A 492 -18.70 18.94 -2.79
CA SER A 492 -19.04 20.18 -2.09
C SER A 492 -20.53 20.31 -1.71
N GLU A 493 -21.43 19.53 -2.34
CA GLU A 493 -22.85 19.50 -1.94
C GLU A 493 -23.10 18.54 -0.75
N LEU A 494 -22.10 17.74 -0.38
CA LEU A 494 -22.12 16.77 0.72
C LEU A 494 -21.03 17.04 1.78
N LEU A 495 -20.59 18.31 1.88
CA LEU A 495 -19.71 18.83 2.91
C LEU A 495 -20.54 19.45 4.05
N VAL A 496 -20.20 19.13 5.30
CA VAL A 496 -20.83 19.69 6.50
C VAL A 496 -19.75 20.19 7.45
N HIS A 497 -19.60 21.51 7.53
CA HIS A 497 -18.69 22.21 8.45
C HIS A 497 -18.99 21.88 9.93
N PRO A 498 -18.01 21.98 10.84
CA PRO A 498 -18.21 21.73 12.26
C PRO A 498 -19.11 22.81 12.88
N ASN A 499 -19.70 22.49 14.03
CA ASN A 499 -20.32 23.50 14.88
C ASN A 499 -19.29 24.20 15.79
N GLN A 500 -19.76 25.06 16.69
CA GLN A 500 -18.90 25.86 17.59
C GLN A 500 -18.20 25.08 18.72
N TYR A 501 -18.32 23.76 18.80
CA TYR A 501 -17.78 22.94 19.89
C TYR A 501 -16.49 22.22 19.45
N PRO A 502 -15.31 22.63 19.94
CA PRO A 502 -14.04 22.02 19.55
C PRO A 502 -13.74 20.72 20.30
N VAL A 503 -12.89 19.89 19.70
CA VAL A 503 -12.47 18.57 20.20
C VAL A 503 -11.03 18.53 20.74
N ASN A 504 -10.36 19.69 20.86
CA ASN A 504 -8.93 19.82 21.15
C ASN A 504 -8.58 20.83 22.27
N GLN A 505 -9.52 21.12 23.19
CA GLN A 505 -9.40 22.26 24.12
C GLN A 505 -9.38 21.93 25.61
N ASP A 506 -9.72 20.70 26.01
CA ASP A 506 -9.86 20.31 27.43
C ASP A 506 -9.07 19.04 27.83
N ASP A 507 -8.37 18.39 26.89
CA ASP A 507 -7.65 17.11 27.08
C ASP A 507 -8.56 15.98 27.60
N LEU A 508 -9.84 15.98 27.19
CA LEU A 508 -10.80 14.94 27.54
C LEU A 508 -11.11 13.97 26.41
N TYR A 509 -11.55 12.78 26.81
CA TYR A 509 -12.17 11.80 25.93
C TYR A 509 -13.64 12.15 25.69
N HIS A 510 -13.99 12.39 24.43
CA HIS A 510 -15.37 12.53 23.96
C HIS A 510 -15.85 11.23 23.30
N HIS A 511 -17.14 10.95 23.44
CA HIS A 511 -17.82 9.90 22.67
C HIS A 511 -18.26 10.44 21.33
N PHE A 512 -17.96 9.72 20.25
CA PHE A 512 -18.42 10.03 18.91
C PHE A 512 -19.28 8.90 18.34
N MET A 513 -20.31 9.29 17.58
CA MET A 513 -21.16 8.36 16.84
C MET A 513 -21.48 8.95 15.47
N LEU A 514 -21.06 8.29 14.39
CA LEU A 514 -21.57 8.56 13.05
C LEU A 514 -22.72 7.61 12.75
N ILE A 515 -23.84 8.14 12.26
CA ILE A 515 -24.99 7.35 11.80
C ILE A 515 -25.31 7.72 10.36
N VAL A 516 -25.42 6.68 9.54
CA VAL A 516 -25.96 6.72 8.17
C VAL A 516 -27.28 5.97 8.16
N ASP A 517 -28.33 6.60 7.62
CA ASP A 517 -29.70 6.07 7.58
C ASP A 517 -30.42 6.51 6.30
N ARG A 518 -29.87 6.13 5.14
CA ARG A 518 -30.41 6.46 3.80
C ARG A 518 -31.87 6.04 3.65
N ASN A 519 -32.20 4.89 4.23
CA ASN A 519 -33.51 4.27 4.15
C ASN A 519 -34.52 4.82 5.19
N ASN A 520 -34.10 5.78 6.03
CA ASN A 520 -34.91 6.44 7.05
C ASN A 520 -35.62 5.43 7.96
N THR A 521 -34.82 4.52 8.51
CA THR A 521 -35.25 3.35 9.29
C THR A 521 -35.56 3.68 10.75
N ARG A 522 -35.02 4.78 11.28
CA ARG A 522 -35.23 5.23 12.66
C ARG A 522 -36.54 5.99 12.83
N HIS A 523 -36.59 7.23 12.34
CA HIS A 523 -37.71 8.14 12.52
C HIS A 523 -37.67 9.23 11.45
N SER A 524 -38.81 9.54 10.84
CA SER A 524 -38.89 10.32 9.59
C SER A 524 -38.34 11.74 9.62
N MET A 525 -38.11 12.30 10.81
CA MET A 525 -37.54 13.63 11.04
C MET A 525 -36.02 13.62 11.27
N ASP A 526 -35.41 12.45 11.48
CA ASP A 526 -33.98 12.32 11.71
C ASP A 526 -33.24 12.45 10.37
N PRO A 527 -32.09 13.16 10.31
CA PRO A 527 -31.35 13.31 9.07
C PRO A 527 -30.71 11.98 8.63
N PRO A 528 -30.63 11.67 7.32
CA PRO A 528 -29.98 10.45 6.80
C PRO A 528 -28.47 10.35 7.08
N LEU A 529 -27.84 11.46 7.50
CA LEU A 529 -26.46 11.50 7.97
C LEU A 529 -26.39 12.41 9.20
N ALA A 530 -25.86 11.88 10.31
CA ALA A 530 -25.55 12.65 11.52
C ALA A 530 -24.29 12.16 12.24
N LEU A 531 -23.49 13.10 12.70
CA LEU A 531 -22.39 12.91 13.64
C LEU A 531 -22.79 13.50 14.99
N TYR A 532 -22.67 12.70 16.04
CA TYR A 532 -22.91 13.09 17.42
C TYR A 532 -21.59 13.13 18.20
N MET A 533 -21.50 14.05 19.17
CA MET A 533 -20.46 14.11 20.19
C MET A 533 -21.13 14.16 21.57
N ASP A 534 -20.74 13.28 22.49
CA ASP A 534 -21.32 13.14 23.84
C ASP A 534 -22.87 13.13 23.83
N GLY A 535 -23.44 12.40 22.86
CA GLY A 535 -24.89 12.28 22.67
C GLY A 535 -25.60 13.44 21.94
N HIS A 536 -24.89 14.51 21.58
CA HIS A 536 -25.43 15.72 20.94
C HIS A 536 -25.02 15.80 19.47
N VAL A 537 -25.93 16.15 18.55
CA VAL A 537 -25.59 16.31 17.12
C VAL A 537 -24.62 17.47 16.93
N ILE A 538 -23.47 17.21 16.31
CA ILE A 538 -22.46 18.24 15.97
C ILE A 538 -22.39 18.58 14.48
N ALA A 539 -22.68 17.62 13.60
CA ALA A 539 -22.83 17.83 12.17
C ALA A 539 -23.93 16.90 11.63
N SER A 540 -24.73 17.35 10.66
CA SER A 540 -25.74 16.50 10.00
C SER A 540 -26.16 17.04 8.64
N HIS A 541 -26.66 16.16 7.77
CA HIS A 541 -27.10 16.55 6.43
C HIS A 541 -28.40 15.83 6.02
N HIS A 542 -29.50 16.58 6.06
CA HIS A 542 -30.86 16.09 5.82
C HIS A 542 -31.12 15.56 4.40
N ALA A 543 -30.29 15.94 3.43
CA ALA A 543 -30.41 15.55 2.03
C ALA A 543 -29.28 14.63 1.54
N TRP A 544 -28.47 14.06 2.46
CA TRP A 544 -27.32 13.22 2.07
C TRP A 544 -27.77 11.90 1.43
N GLN A 545 -27.26 11.63 0.22
CA GLN A 545 -27.51 10.40 -0.51
C GLN A 545 -26.31 10.06 -1.40
N VAL A 546 -25.81 8.82 -1.32
CA VAL A 546 -24.88 8.29 -2.31
C VAL A 546 -25.64 7.96 -3.61
N PRO A 547 -25.20 8.43 -4.80
CA PRO A 547 -25.87 8.07 -6.06
C PRO A 547 -26.04 6.56 -6.25
N PHE A 548 -27.26 6.13 -6.61
CA PHE A 548 -27.65 4.71 -6.78
C PHE A 548 -26.81 3.92 -7.81
N THR A 549 -25.97 4.59 -8.58
CA THR A 549 -25.05 3.99 -9.57
C THR A 549 -23.73 3.50 -8.97
N TYR A 550 -23.38 3.91 -7.74
CA TYR A 550 -22.19 3.41 -7.06
C TYR A 550 -22.53 2.22 -6.16
N ASN A 551 -21.61 1.24 -6.10
CA ASN A 551 -21.71 0.20 -5.09
C ASN A 551 -21.47 0.78 -3.68
N THR A 552 -22.36 0.47 -2.75
CA THR A 552 -22.31 0.91 -1.35
C THR A 552 -21.68 -0.13 -0.41
N THR A 553 -21.21 -1.29 -0.92
CA THR A 553 -20.46 -2.28 -0.12
C THR A 553 -19.26 -1.64 0.58
N VAL A 554 -19.22 -1.73 1.90
CA VAL A 554 -18.14 -1.19 2.73
C VAL A 554 -16.96 -2.16 2.69
N ARG A 555 -15.79 -1.66 2.31
CA ARG A 555 -14.53 -2.41 2.22
C ARG A 555 -13.67 -2.28 3.48
N GLY A 556 -13.94 -1.28 4.31
CA GLY A 556 -13.37 -1.13 5.64
C GLY A 556 -13.77 0.20 6.30
N VAL A 557 -13.50 0.31 7.59
CA VAL A 557 -13.59 1.56 8.35
C VAL A 557 -12.21 1.88 8.92
N TRP A 558 -11.73 3.09 8.68
CA TRP A 558 -10.40 3.54 9.10
C TRP A 558 -10.50 4.62 10.19
N PHE A 559 -9.48 4.70 11.05
CA PHE A 559 -9.29 5.78 12.02
C PHE A 559 -7.83 6.23 12.03
N GLY A 560 -7.58 7.52 12.32
CA GLY A 560 -6.23 8.11 12.35
C GLY A 560 -5.56 8.32 10.99
N SER A 561 -6.02 7.67 9.92
CA SER A 561 -5.64 7.93 8.53
C SER A 561 -6.69 7.31 7.59
N SER A 562 -6.37 7.20 6.31
CA SER A 562 -7.20 6.53 5.29
C SER A 562 -6.33 5.94 4.19
N GLU A 563 -6.84 4.96 3.44
CA GLU A 563 -6.22 4.55 2.17
C GLU A 563 -5.92 5.79 1.29
N PRO A 564 -4.72 5.91 0.69
CA PRO A 564 -4.37 7.03 -0.18
C PRO A 564 -5.43 7.34 -1.26
N GLU A 565 -5.63 8.62 -1.53
CA GLU A 565 -6.51 9.10 -2.63
C GLU A 565 -5.81 9.09 -4.00
N ARG A 566 -4.68 8.41 -4.12
CA ARG A 566 -3.94 8.17 -5.36
C ARG A 566 -3.81 6.67 -5.61
N SER A 567 -4.07 6.24 -6.85
CA SER A 567 -4.03 4.82 -7.24
C SER A 567 -2.63 4.20 -7.29
N ASN A 568 -1.56 4.98 -7.18
CA ASN A 568 -0.19 4.47 -7.25
C ASN A 568 0.36 4.08 -5.85
N TYR A 569 0.16 2.82 -5.46
CA TYR A 569 0.70 2.25 -4.21
C TYR A 569 2.24 2.19 -4.15
N GLN A 570 2.96 2.55 -5.22
CA GLN A 570 4.42 2.69 -5.21
C GLN A 570 4.89 4.05 -4.64
N ASP A 571 4.00 5.05 -4.55
CA ASP A 571 4.20 6.33 -3.85
C ASP A 571 4.11 6.08 -2.32
N PRO A 572 4.95 6.70 -1.46
CA PRO A 572 4.80 6.58 -0.01
C PRO A 572 3.39 6.84 0.50
N TRP A 573 2.99 6.13 1.57
CA TRP A 573 1.69 6.29 2.23
C TRP A 573 1.34 7.77 2.46
N ASP A 574 0.12 8.16 2.07
CA ASP A 574 -0.30 9.56 2.10
C ASP A 574 -0.58 10.01 3.52
N THR A 575 0.42 10.65 4.15
CA THR A 575 0.34 11.15 5.54
C THR A 575 -0.41 12.47 5.67
N ARG A 576 -0.83 13.09 4.55
CA ARG A 576 -1.60 14.35 4.55
C ARG A 576 -2.92 14.20 5.33
N PRO A 577 -3.80 13.22 5.04
CA PRO A 577 -5.05 13.01 5.78
C PRO A 577 -4.91 12.38 7.18
N SER A 578 -3.71 12.09 7.68
CA SER A 578 -3.55 11.43 8.99
C SER A 578 -3.80 12.36 10.19
N LEU A 579 -4.23 11.83 11.32
CA LEU A 579 -4.57 12.57 12.54
C LEU A 579 -3.70 12.14 13.74
N ASP A 580 -3.29 13.12 14.53
CA ASP A 580 -2.65 12.90 15.84
C ASP A 580 -3.75 12.79 16.91
N ALA A 581 -4.02 11.58 17.39
CA ALA A 581 -5.14 11.28 18.27
C ALA A 581 -4.99 9.94 19.01
N TRP A 582 -5.70 9.80 20.12
CA TRP A 582 -5.84 8.54 20.85
C TRP A 582 -7.25 7.97 20.70
N TYR A 583 -7.35 6.66 20.46
CA TYR A 583 -8.61 5.94 20.26
C TYR A 583 -8.83 4.87 21.33
N ARG A 584 -10.10 4.73 21.72
CA ARG A 584 -10.63 3.67 22.59
C ARG A 584 -11.99 3.20 22.06
N ASP A 585 -12.36 1.97 22.40
CA ASP A 585 -13.73 1.44 22.33
C ASP A 585 -14.49 1.80 21.03
N ILE A 586 -14.18 1.04 19.97
CA ILE A 586 -14.81 1.14 18.66
C ILE A 586 -15.92 0.10 18.54
N ARG A 587 -17.14 0.53 18.18
CA ARG A 587 -18.30 -0.36 17.93
C ARG A 587 -18.95 -0.03 16.59
N ILE A 588 -19.34 -1.05 15.83
CA ILE A 588 -19.93 -0.89 14.50
C ILE A 588 -21.21 -1.73 14.39
N TRP A 589 -22.25 -1.19 13.74
CA TRP A 589 -23.52 -1.86 13.47
C TRP A 589 -23.93 -1.70 12.00
N GLU A 590 -24.53 -2.73 11.40
CA GLU A 590 -25.14 -2.71 10.06
C GLU A 590 -26.59 -2.20 10.07
N ARG A 591 -26.85 -1.23 10.96
CA ARG A 591 -28.10 -0.47 11.05
C ARG A 591 -27.85 0.91 11.64
N ALA A 592 -28.81 1.80 11.46
CA ALA A 592 -28.88 3.06 12.18
C ALA A 592 -29.38 2.87 13.63
N LEU A 593 -28.69 3.48 14.61
CA LEU A 593 -29.09 3.47 16.03
C LEU A 593 -30.08 4.59 16.39
N SER A 594 -31.04 4.31 17.27
CA SER A 594 -31.98 5.34 17.76
C SER A 594 -31.26 6.41 18.59
N THR A 595 -31.86 7.60 18.71
CA THR A 595 -31.32 8.67 19.57
C THR A 595 -31.22 8.23 21.05
N GLU A 596 -32.08 7.33 21.52
CA GLU A 596 -31.95 6.75 22.87
C GLU A 596 -30.75 5.81 22.99
N GLU A 597 -30.45 5.02 21.95
CA GLU A 597 -29.25 4.18 21.90
C GLU A 597 -27.97 5.02 21.84
N VAL A 598 -27.98 6.16 21.11
CA VAL A 598 -26.85 7.10 21.10
C VAL A 598 -26.58 7.69 22.49
N LEU A 599 -27.63 8.16 23.17
CA LEU A 599 -27.54 8.67 24.54
C LEU A 599 -27.10 7.60 25.54
N TYR A 600 -27.54 6.34 25.35
CA TYR A 600 -27.06 5.21 26.12
C TYR A 600 -25.55 5.01 25.93
N TRP A 601 -25.06 4.87 24.69
CA TRP A 601 -23.63 4.62 24.44
C TRP A 601 -22.73 5.78 24.86
N ALA A 602 -23.17 7.04 24.73
CA ALA A 602 -22.45 8.21 25.26
C ALA A 602 -22.28 8.18 26.80
N SER A 603 -23.16 7.48 27.52
CA SER A 603 -23.01 7.26 28.97
C SER A 603 -22.04 6.12 29.34
N GLN A 604 -21.75 5.21 28.40
CA GLN A 604 -20.87 4.06 28.61
C GLN A 604 -19.41 4.46 28.39
N LYS A 605 -18.81 5.12 29.39
CA LYS A 605 -17.37 5.44 29.37
C LYS A 605 -16.53 4.15 29.27
N PRO A 606 -15.44 4.14 28.47
CA PRO A 606 -14.53 3.00 28.43
C PRO A 606 -13.94 2.74 29.81
N LYS A 607 -13.45 1.53 30.04
CA LYS A 607 -12.56 1.27 31.18
C LYS A 607 -11.36 2.21 31.04
N MET A 608 -10.93 2.81 32.14
CA MET A 608 -9.55 3.31 32.18
C MET A 608 -8.65 2.08 32.15
N SER A 609 -7.66 2.10 31.27
CA SER A 609 -6.55 1.16 31.33
C SER A 609 -5.96 1.17 32.73
N SER A 610 -5.72 -0.01 33.31
CA SER A 610 -4.76 -0.12 34.39
C SER A 610 -3.45 0.51 33.90
N PRO A 611 -2.71 1.27 34.73
CA PRO A 611 -1.38 1.70 34.33
C PRO A 611 -0.60 0.48 33.88
N VAL A 612 -0.10 0.51 32.63
CA VAL A 612 0.98 -0.40 32.24
C VAL A 612 2.04 -0.21 33.32
N PRO A 613 2.48 -1.26 34.02
CA PRO A 613 3.55 -1.10 35.00
C PRO A 613 4.70 -0.40 34.31
N GLU A 614 5.17 0.73 34.86
CA GLU A 614 6.42 1.32 34.40
C GLU A 614 7.42 0.17 34.31
N PRO A 615 8.12 -0.03 33.17
CA PRO A 615 9.14 -1.06 33.07
C PRO A 615 10.05 -0.85 34.27
N GLU A 616 10.11 -1.83 35.19
CA GLU A 616 10.77 -1.60 36.47
C GLU A 616 12.11 -0.95 36.18
N GLU A 617 12.40 0.20 36.80
CA GLU A 617 13.79 0.58 37.04
C GLU A 617 14.36 -0.46 38.01
N GLN A 618 14.62 -1.65 37.46
CA GLN A 618 15.83 -2.37 37.74
C GLN A 618 16.93 -1.35 37.53
N GLN A 619 17.29 -0.71 38.63
CA GLN A 619 18.60 -0.13 38.84
C GLN A 619 19.59 -1.29 38.81
N GLN A 620 19.83 -1.77 37.59
CA GLN A 620 21.08 -2.33 37.14
C GLN A 620 22.11 -1.21 37.30
N GLN A 621 22.47 -0.96 38.57
CA GLN A 621 23.83 -0.60 38.90
C GLN A 621 24.70 -1.50 38.04
N GLN A 622 25.53 -0.90 37.20
CA GLN A 622 26.41 -1.62 36.30
C GLN A 622 27.56 -2.26 37.12
N GLN A 623 27.21 -3.21 37.97
CA GLN A 623 28.07 -4.33 38.27
C GLN A 623 28.18 -5.11 36.97
N GLN A 624 29.15 -4.69 36.14
CA GLN A 624 29.61 -5.45 34.99
C GLN A 624 29.75 -6.92 35.43
N PRO A 625 29.18 -7.89 34.70
CA PRO A 625 29.51 -9.27 34.97
C PRO A 625 31.03 -9.40 34.81
N ASN A 626 31.72 -9.76 35.90
CA ASN A 626 33.15 -10.05 35.89
C ASN A 626 33.39 -11.34 35.10
N LEU A 627 33.31 -11.23 33.77
CA LEU A 627 33.79 -12.21 32.83
C LEU A 627 35.29 -12.37 33.10
N PRO A 628 35.77 -13.56 33.49
CA PRO A 628 37.18 -13.75 33.74
C PRO A 628 37.94 -13.57 32.43
N ASN A 629 38.86 -12.60 32.38
CA ASN A 629 39.65 -12.27 31.20
C ASN A 629 40.25 -13.55 30.58
N ALA A 630 39.81 -13.87 29.35
CA ALA A 630 40.32 -14.99 28.58
C ALA A 630 41.76 -14.68 28.15
N LYS A 631 42.72 -15.11 28.96
CA LYS A 631 44.15 -15.03 28.61
C LYS A 631 44.47 -16.04 27.53
N TRP A 632 44.63 -15.57 26.31
CA TRP A 632 45.47 -16.24 25.34
C TRP A 632 46.93 -15.90 25.63
N VAL A 633 47.79 -16.90 25.46
CA VAL A 633 49.24 -16.83 25.64
C VAL A 633 49.81 -17.52 24.41
N ASP A 634 50.77 -16.90 23.73
CA ASP A 634 51.49 -17.54 22.62
C ASP A 634 52.55 -18.52 23.15
N GLU A 635 53.30 -19.18 22.26
CA GLU A 635 54.24 -20.22 22.67
C GLU A 635 55.52 -19.68 23.37
N ASP A 636 55.73 -18.34 23.39
CA ASP A 636 56.89 -17.67 24.01
C ASP A 636 56.54 -16.85 25.28
N GLY A 637 55.29 -16.42 25.46
CA GLY A 637 54.72 -16.16 26.80
C GLY A 637 54.51 -14.71 27.27
N GLU A 638 54.44 -13.72 26.38
CA GLU A 638 54.07 -12.34 26.76
C GLU A 638 52.54 -12.07 26.69
N VAL A 639 52.11 -10.92 27.24
CA VAL A 639 50.68 -10.55 27.34
C VAL A 639 50.49 -9.09 26.90
N ILE A 640 49.70 -8.90 25.83
CA ILE A 640 49.38 -7.57 25.27
C ILE A 640 47.99 -7.13 25.74
N VAL A 641 47.82 -5.82 25.95
CA VAL A 641 46.53 -5.19 26.28
C VAL A 641 46.24 -4.10 25.26
N VAL A 642 45.02 -4.08 24.72
CA VAL A 642 44.49 -3.01 23.86
C VAL A 642 43.43 -2.23 24.64
N GLN A 643 43.39 -0.91 24.47
CA GLN A 643 42.34 -0.04 25.00
C GLN A 643 41.68 0.69 23.83
N ASP A 644 40.38 0.47 23.63
CA ASP A 644 39.58 1.27 22.71
C ASP A 644 39.04 2.51 23.44
N THR A 645 39.34 3.69 22.91
CA THR A 645 38.77 4.97 23.34
C THR A 645 37.74 5.44 22.31
N VAL A 646 36.48 5.51 22.71
CA VAL A 646 35.42 6.14 21.90
C VAL A 646 35.51 7.65 22.06
N ASP A 647 35.60 8.37 20.95
CA ASP A 647 35.53 9.83 20.91
C ASP A 647 34.63 10.29 19.74
N ASN A 648 33.85 11.35 19.94
CA ASN A 648 32.74 11.74 19.06
C ASN A 648 33.09 12.99 18.22
N GLN A 649 33.29 12.84 16.90
CA GLN A 649 33.08 13.94 15.95
C GLN A 649 33.04 13.50 14.47
N ASP A 650 32.37 14.35 13.65
CA ASP A 650 32.38 14.46 12.18
C ASP A 650 31.94 13.25 11.33
N ASP A 651 30.65 13.25 10.95
CA ASP A 651 30.05 12.38 9.92
C ASP A 651 29.79 13.18 8.61
N PRO A 652 30.48 12.88 7.49
CA PRO A 652 30.32 13.59 6.23
C PRO A 652 29.33 12.93 5.25
N LEU A 653 28.25 13.65 4.96
CA LEU A 653 27.27 13.42 3.90
C LEU A 653 27.83 12.74 2.62
N TRP A 654 27.35 11.55 2.31
CA TRP A 654 27.52 10.91 1.00
C TRP A 654 26.31 11.16 0.10
N ASN A 655 26.55 11.66 -1.11
CA ASN A 655 25.49 11.91 -2.10
C ASN A 655 25.22 10.65 -2.92
N GLU A 656 23.94 10.37 -3.19
CA GLU A 656 23.52 9.41 -4.20
C GLU A 656 23.54 10.03 -5.60
N GLU A 657 24.49 9.62 -6.44
CA GLU A 657 24.34 9.61 -7.91
C GLU A 657 24.86 8.26 -8.43
N HIS A 658 23.96 7.40 -8.92
CA HIS A 658 24.08 6.60 -10.16
C HIS A 658 22.91 5.61 -10.37
#